data_AF-A0A485LPW7-F1
#
_entry.id   AF-A0A485LPW7-F1
#
_cell.length_a   1.000
_cell.length_b   1.000
_cell.length_c   1.000
_cell.angle_alpha   90.00
_cell.angle_beta   90.00
_cell.angle_gamma   90.00
#
_symmetry.space_group_name_H-M   'P 1'
#
loop_
_entity.id
_entity.type
_entity.pdbx_description
1 polymer ?
#
loop_
_entity_poly.entity_id
_entity_poly.type
_entity_poly.pdbx_seq_one_letter_code
_entity_poly.pdbx_strand_id
1 'polypeptide(L)'
;MGILPSWRSFRYSITGGSRRASSTQSQHDNGAVVQTEKTASYVALGRVASNIIAAMILFLPMVTLIVLISQGMFDRLIISVNAQTAALYWGDLAKSCVLSSTGWVANSCDNMTLAVMPLPAFMAVGVALTQQLAAELKEAGGTLKMTTCFIGGTTDVGWANLQFVAGYDYFPDCLPVAPQDIAGIAMLETTIRDNHVNGLYFMTLYADQDPTMTMYSYINSDGTQQNLMANPKRTLFTATGDIEADTLGSDYIIFSRSLGERYRVMGYCHTEIEELSQVNTDLGLSGWSQGKHSKRPVAPGWACGHKVQNSGELIAMQIFFIVGTLVLFAGDVFVTFEGFRGVMQGEPVLTYTILAGLERRKLLVAFIVCNAMPGVLYMDVARMYFYSTNGFKIWCLSCIMMANFFAFAVLLVVSLLDTIPLRLNSVASYNAPLFLYACISAITLSFCSNSVFQTAFNKYYAATPYLTLHINGQDWPSGSYTVAGTPSVVTQLTPSIVQPVVVSFVGAIVVSTLIRVVKYKSVLMNLSWCKTNSFLTHAVVPNFITSLPLEQSNAIKIGNKMYCKPSTQALMGYATVVTNETGSAVASGNGVDEKKKPTAPPNHVISIYALVPAMFVVPHVFKQVGTIEHNKFTPSKNANLDKRRFAHTRGACVV
;
A
#
# COMPACT_ATOMS: atom_id res chain seq x y z
N MET A 1 -21.75 11.83 31.00
CA MET A 1 -21.49 11.49 32.41
C MET A 1 -20.19 10.70 32.45
N GLY A 2 -19.06 11.37 32.69
CA GLY A 2 -18.32 11.28 33.96
C GLY A 2 -17.40 10.07 33.89
N ILE A 3 -16.12 10.22 33.53
CA ILE A 3 -15.00 10.34 34.48
C ILE A 3 -13.85 11.13 33.82
N LEU A 4 -13.56 12.30 34.40
CA LEU A 4 -12.29 13.04 34.25
C LEU A 4 -11.63 13.01 35.63
N PRO A 5 -10.36 12.61 35.78
CA PRO A 5 -9.55 13.05 36.89
C PRO A 5 -8.48 14.05 36.40
N SER A 6 -8.69 15.31 36.80
CA SER A 6 -7.69 16.21 37.36
C SER A 6 -6.31 16.25 36.68
N TRP A 7 -6.17 17.14 35.69
CA TRP A 7 -4.87 17.68 35.27
C TRP A 7 -4.47 18.87 36.16
N ARG A 8 -3.79 18.59 37.28
CA ARG A 8 -3.04 19.60 38.06
C ARG A 8 -1.56 19.20 38.11
N SER A 9 -0.74 20.00 37.42
CA SER A 9 0.69 20.28 37.63
C SER A 9 1.48 19.40 38.60
N PHE A 10 2.60 18.81 38.14
CA PHE A 10 3.80 18.67 38.99
C PHE A 10 5.10 18.98 38.22
N ARG A 11 5.86 19.93 38.77
CA ARG A 11 7.21 20.33 38.37
C ARG A 11 8.20 19.24 38.79
N TYR A 12 9.15 18.87 37.93
CA TYR A 12 10.47 18.40 38.38
C TYR A 12 11.59 18.97 37.51
N SER A 13 12.41 19.80 38.16
CA SER A 13 13.78 20.14 37.80
C SER A 13 14.67 19.10 38.48
N ILE A 14 15.48 18.37 37.72
CA ILE A 14 16.54 17.53 38.30
C ILE A 14 17.69 18.48 38.61
N THR A 15 17.75 18.93 39.86
CA THR A 15 18.95 19.55 40.46
C THR A 15 19.35 18.70 41.65
N GLY A 16 20.32 17.79 41.44
CA GLY A 16 20.97 17.06 42.52
C GLY A 16 21.85 18.02 43.32
N GLY A 17 21.45 18.30 44.57
CA GLY A 17 22.24 19.05 45.53
C GLY A 17 23.30 18.16 46.19
N SER A 18 24.50 18.70 46.34
CA SER A 18 25.66 18.12 47.01
C SER A 18 25.33 17.60 48.42
N ARG A 19 25.59 16.30 48.68
CA ARG A 19 25.62 15.73 50.03
C ARG A 19 26.76 16.35 50.84
N ARG A 20 26.44 17.18 51.83
CA ARG A 20 27.25 17.34 53.04
C ARG A 20 26.48 16.71 54.18
N ALA A 21 27.14 15.81 54.89
CA ALA A 21 26.58 15.03 55.97
C ALA A 21 26.18 15.92 57.16
N SER A 22 24.93 15.80 57.60
CA SER A 22 24.54 15.91 59.01
C SER A 22 23.27 15.09 59.21
N SER A 23 23.31 14.23 60.23
CA SER A 23 22.28 13.27 60.61
C SER A 23 20.95 13.93 61.01
N THR A 24 19.91 13.08 61.08
CA THR A 24 18.63 13.21 61.81
C THR A 24 17.41 13.73 61.02
N GLN A 25 16.65 12.81 60.41
CA GLN A 25 15.18 12.64 60.51
C GLN A 25 14.66 11.76 59.36
N SER A 26 14.42 10.49 59.66
CA SER A 26 13.82 9.50 58.76
C SER A 26 12.34 9.33 59.09
N GLN A 27 11.44 9.60 58.15
CA GLN A 27 10.25 8.77 57.83
C GLN A 27 9.28 9.40 56.82
N HIS A 28 9.31 10.71 56.55
CA HIS A 28 8.35 11.35 55.65
C HIS A 28 8.76 11.43 54.17
N ASP A 29 10.02 11.15 53.83
CA ASP A 29 10.56 11.27 52.45
C ASP A 29 10.44 10.00 51.60
N ASN A 30 10.23 8.82 52.20
CA ASN A 30 10.20 7.56 51.43
C ASN A 30 8.95 7.41 50.54
N GLY A 31 7.82 8.02 50.91
CA GLY A 31 6.58 7.95 50.11
C GLY A 31 6.63 8.77 48.83
N ALA A 32 7.22 9.97 48.88
CA ALA A 32 7.34 10.87 47.73
C ALA A 32 8.38 10.37 46.72
N VAL A 33 9.49 9.79 47.18
CA VAL A 33 10.53 9.20 46.31
C VAL A 33 9.97 8.00 45.55
N VAL A 34 9.26 7.09 46.20
CA VAL A 34 8.66 5.90 45.56
C VAL A 34 7.56 6.25 44.56
N GLN A 35 6.76 7.30 44.81
CA GLN A 35 5.77 7.79 43.84
C GLN A 35 6.43 8.44 42.61
N THR A 36 7.51 9.18 42.81
CA THR A 36 8.26 9.85 41.74
C THR A 36 8.95 8.83 40.83
N GLU A 37 9.50 7.76 41.42
CA GLU A 37 10.18 6.66 40.73
C GLU A 37 9.21 5.78 39.93
N LYS A 38 8.04 5.43 40.50
CA LYS A 38 6.97 4.73 39.75
C LYS A 38 6.48 5.57 38.56
N THR A 39 6.29 6.87 38.75
CA THR A 39 5.82 7.78 37.68
C THR A 39 6.87 7.94 36.57
N ALA A 40 8.16 8.00 36.93
CA ALA A 40 9.26 8.04 35.95
C ALA A 40 9.36 6.74 35.13
N SER A 41 9.14 5.58 35.76
CA SER A 41 9.11 4.27 35.10
C SER A 41 7.96 4.14 34.09
N TYR A 42 6.74 4.56 34.44
CA TYR A 42 5.60 4.56 33.50
C TYR A 42 5.82 5.48 32.28
N VAL A 43 6.43 6.65 32.48
CA VAL A 43 6.75 7.58 31.38
C VAL A 43 7.83 7.01 30.47
N ALA A 44 8.84 6.33 31.02
CA ALA A 44 9.86 5.65 30.23
C ALA A 44 9.27 4.50 29.41
N LEU A 45 8.43 3.65 30.03
CA LEU A 45 7.74 2.54 29.37
C LEU A 45 6.83 3.02 28.23
N GLY A 46 6.05 4.09 28.46
CA GLY A 46 5.20 4.68 27.43
C GLY A 46 5.98 5.20 26.22
N ARG A 47 7.19 5.75 26.43
CA ARG A 47 8.06 6.20 25.33
C ARG A 47 8.67 5.02 24.56
N VAL A 48 9.08 3.97 25.25
CA VAL A 48 9.59 2.76 24.59
C VAL A 48 8.49 2.10 23.76
N ALA A 49 7.29 1.94 24.32
CA ALA A 49 6.14 1.42 23.59
C ALA A 49 5.82 2.27 22.33
N SER A 50 5.84 3.60 22.47
CA SER A 50 5.66 4.51 21.32
C SER A 50 6.72 4.32 20.23
N ASN A 51 7.97 4.00 20.59
CA ASN A 51 9.03 3.74 19.63
C ASN A 51 8.89 2.37 18.95
N ILE A 52 8.38 1.36 19.65
CA ILE A 52 8.07 0.06 19.06
C ILE A 52 6.96 0.24 18.01
N ILE A 53 5.88 0.95 18.34
CA ILE A 53 4.79 1.21 17.39
C ILE A 53 5.31 2.04 16.19
N ALA A 54 6.17 3.03 16.44
CA ALA A 54 6.83 3.79 15.38
C ALA A 54 7.67 2.89 14.45
N ALA A 55 8.44 1.97 15.02
CA ALA A 55 9.21 1.00 14.24
C ALA A 55 8.29 0.10 13.40
N MET A 56 7.17 -0.37 13.97
CA MET A 56 6.19 -1.17 13.24
C MET A 56 5.64 -0.44 12.00
N ILE A 57 5.35 0.86 12.07
CA ILE A 57 4.93 1.63 10.88
C ILE A 57 6.04 1.68 9.83
N LEU A 58 7.30 1.82 10.23
CA LEU A 58 8.42 1.90 9.30
C LEU A 58 8.68 0.56 8.61
N PHE A 59 8.42 -0.56 9.29
CA PHE A 59 8.54 -1.91 8.74
C PHE A 59 7.30 -2.40 7.99
N LEU A 60 6.12 -1.86 8.29
CA LEU A 60 4.86 -2.27 7.68
C LEU A 60 4.92 -2.22 6.14
N PRO A 61 5.39 -1.15 5.47
CA PRO A 61 5.55 -1.13 4.02
C PRO A 61 6.44 -2.25 3.48
N MET A 62 7.49 -2.65 4.20
CA MET A 62 8.39 -3.73 3.77
C MET A 62 7.69 -5.09 3.82
N VAL A 63 6.98 -5.37 4.90
CA VAL A 63 6.23 -6.63 5.05
C VAL A 63 5.09 -6.69 4.03
N THR A 64 4.34 -5.60 3.89
CA THR A 64 3.27 -5.50 2.88
C THR A 64 3.81 -5.69 1.47
N LEU A 65 4.97 -5.11 1.16
CA LEU A 65 5.64 -5.28 -0.12
C LEU A 65 5.97 -6.75 -0.40
N ILE A 66 6.59 -7.45 0.55
CA ILE A 66 6.95 -8.88 0.39
C ILE A 66 5.70 -9.71 0.11
N VAL A 67 4.62 -9.47 0.86
CA VAL A 67 3.34 -10.16 0.65
C VAL A 67 2.80 -9.85 -0.75
N LEU A 68 2.74 -8.58 -1.15
CA LEU A 68 2.22 -8.21 -2.47
C LEU A 68 3.05 -8.81 -3.61
N ILE A 69 4.38 -8.79 -3.52
CA ILE A 69 5.24 -9.45 -4.52
C ILE A 69 4.94 -10.96 -4.59
N SER A 70 4.79 -11.63 -3.45
CA SER A 70 4.44 -13.05 -3.39
C SER A 70 3.05 -13.36 -3.99
N GLN A 71 2.17 -12.36 -4.06
CA GLN A 71 0.83 -12.46 -4.63
C GLN A 71 0.81 -12.12 -6.14
N GLY A 72 1.97 -11.99 -6.79
CA GLY A 72 2.06 -11.83 -8.24
C GLY A 72 1.80 -10.41 -8.76
N MET A 73 2.08 -9.36 -7.98
CA MET A 73 1.80 -7.96 -8.42
C MET A 73 2.58 -7.44 -9.64
N PHE A 74 3.41 -8.29 -10.27
CA PHE A 74 4.09 -7.98 -11.53
C PHE A 74 3.63 -8.88 -12.70
N ASP A 75 3.09 -10.05 -12.39
CA ASP A 75 2.55 -11.01 -13.34
C ASP A 75 1.58 -11.93 -12.58
N ARG A 76 0.29 -11.84 -12.90
CA ARG A 76 -0.77 -12.60 -12.24
C ARG A 76 -1.91 -12.81 -13.22
N LEU A 77 -2.38 -14.06 -13.30
CA LEU A 77 -3.54 -14.48 -14.06
C LEU A 77 -4.45 -15.32 -13.14
N ILE A 78 -5.72 -14.93 -13.04
CA ILE A 78 -6.67 -15.57 -12.14
C ILE A 78 -8.07 -15.56 -12.76
N ILE A 79 -8.82 -16.63 -12.52
CA ILE A 79 -10.23 -16.68 -12.90
C ILE A 79 -11.05 -15.73 -12.02
N SER A 80 -11.84 -14.89 -12.67
CA SER A 80 -12.81 -13.99 -12.03
C SER A 80 -14.14 -14.73 -11.93
N VAL A 81 -14.63 -14.93 -10.72
CA VAL A 81 -15.86 -15.68 -10.48
C VAL A 81 -17.03 -14.99 -11.17
N ASN A 82 -17.70 -15.71 -12.06
CA ASN A 82 -18.93 -15.24 -12.68
C ASN A 82 -20.07 -16.25 -12.54
N ALA A 83 -21.20 -15.79 -12.01
CA ALA A 83 -22.41 -16.59 -11.84
C ALA A 83 -23.64 -15.76 -12.19
N GLN A 84 -24.70 -16.42 -12.67
CA GLN A 84 -25.93 -15.80 -13.19
C GLN A 84 -26.76 -15.11 -12.10
N THR A 85 -26.26 -14.00 -11.58
CA THR A 85 -26.86 -13.24 -10.48
C THR A 85 -26.80 -11.75 -10.76
N ALA A 86 -27.80 -11.00 -10.27
CA ALA A 86 -27.81 -9.54 -10.40
C ALA A 86 -26.62 -8.87 -9.68
N ALA A 87 -26.07 -9.49 -8.64
CA ALA A 87 -24.87 -9.00 -7.93
C ALA A 87 -23.60 -9.05 -8.80
N LEU A 88 -23.58 -9.93 -9.80
CA LEU A 88 -22.54 -10.05 -10.82
C LEU A 88 -22.98 -9.44 -12.15
N TYR A 89 -23.92 -8.48 -12.08
CA TYR A 89 -24.43 -7.65 -13.18
C TYR A 89 -25.18 -8.39 -14.29
N TRP A 90 -25.61 -9.64 -14.07
CA TRP A 90 -26.47 -10.33 -15.02
C TRP A 90 -27.86 -9.70 -15.10
N GLY A 91 -28.40 -9.61 -16.31
CA GLY A 91 -29.75 -9.13 -16.57
C GLY A 91 -30.34 -9.69 -17.85
N ASP A 92 -31.67 -9.64 -17.95
CA ASP A 92 -32.42 -10.04 -19.13
C ASP A 92 -32.39 -8.92 -20.18
N LEU A 93 -32.03 -9.26 -21.43
CA LEU A 93 -32.24 -8.35 -22.57
C LEU A 93 -33.55 -8.72 -23.30
N ALA A 94 -33.67 -9.98 -23.74
CA ALA A 94 -34.84 -10.46 -24.46
C ALA A 94 -34.94 -12.00 -24.56
N LYS A 95 -36.16 -12.50 -24.77
CA LYS A 95 -36.50 -13.93 -24.97
C LYS A 95 -37.32 -14.10 -26.25
N SER A 96 -36.67 -14.00 -27.41
CA SER A 96 -37.34 -13.83 -28.71
C SER A 96 -36.73 -14.67 -29.83
N CYS A 97 -35.40 -14.63 -29.96
CA CYS A 97 -34.67 -15.25 -31.06
C CYS A 97 -34.86 -16.77 -31.17
N VAL A 98 -35.05 -17.25 -32.40
CA VAL A 98 -35.08 -18.69 -32.70
C VAL A 98 -33.93 -19.01 -33.66
N LEU A 99 -33.14 -20.02 -33.31
CA LEU A 99 -32.04 -20.51 -34.12
C LEU A 99 -32.47 -21.75 -34.92
N SER A 100 -32.12 -21.82 -36.19
CA SER A 100 -32.42 -22.94 -37.10
C SER A 100 -31.15 -23.53 -37.71
N SER A 101 -31.28 -24.56 -38.55
CA SER A 101 -30.16 -25.13 -39.32
C SER A 101 -29.50 -24.17 -40.33
N THR A 102 -30.06 -22.98 -40.55
CA THR A 102 -29.52 -21.96 -41.47
C THR A 102 -29.10 -20.66 -40.80
N GLY A 103 -29.17 -20.59 -39.46
CA GLY A 103 -28.96 -19.37 -38.67
C GLY A 103 -30.26 -18.86 -38.04
N TRP A 104 -30.32 -17.56 -37.76
CA TRP A 104 -31.48 -16.91 -37.15
C TRP A 104 -32.73 -17.04 -38.02
N VAL A 105 -33.85 -17.44 -37.42
CA VAL A 105 -35.15 -17.44 -38.08
C VAL A 105 -35.58 -15.99 -38.32
N ALA A 106 -35.98 -15.67 -39.55
CA ALA A 106 -36.40 -14.33 -39.94
C ALA A 106 -37.52 -13.80 -39.02
N ASN A 107 -37.38 -12.54 -38.58
CA ASN A 107 -38.32 -11.85 -37.68
C ASN A 107 -38.57 -12.53 -36.32
N SER A 108 -37.72 -13.47 -35.89
CA SER A 108 -37.84 -14.08 -34.56
C SER A 108 -37.22 -13.23 -33.46
N CYS A 109 -36.09 -12.58 -33.75
CA CYS A 109 -35.41 -11.69 -32.82
C CYS A 109 -36.09 -10.33 -32.71
N ASP A 110 -36.10 -9.77 -31.50
CA ASP A 110 -36.60 -8.42 -31.25
C ASP A 110 -35.60 -7.34 -31.66
N ASN A 111 -36.09 -6.10 -31.75
CA ASN A 111 -35.30 -4.95 -32.18
C ASN A 111 -34.13 -4.62 -31.25
N MET A 112 -34.22 -4.89 -29.94
CA MET A 112 -33.13 -4.60 -29.02
C MET A 112 -31.98 -5.58 -29.23
N THR A 113 -32.30 -6.87 -29.38
CA THR A 113 -31.29 -7.89 -29.68
C THR A 113 -30.61 -7.65 -31.03
N LEU A 114 -31.39 -7.28 -32.06
CA LEU A 114 -30.85 -6.97 -33.39
C LEU A 114 -29.99 -5.69 -33.41
N ALA A 115 -30.21 -4.76 -32.48
CA ALA A 115 -29.46 -3.52 -32.41
C ALA A 115 -28.07 -3.67 -31.80
N VAL A 116 -27.74 -4.79 -31.14
CA VAL A 116 -26.51 -4.96 -30.36
C VAL A 116 -25.23 -4.75 -31.19
N MET A 117 -25.28 -5.09 -32.48
CA MET A 117 -24.18 -4.93 -33.42
C MET A 117 -24.73 -4.73 -34.84
N PRO A 118 -23.87 -4.37 -35.82
CA PRO A 118 -24.28 -4.32 -37.22
C PRO A 118 -24.91 -5.64 -37.67
N LEU A 119 -26.02 -5.54 -38.41
CA LEU A 119 -26.81 -6.69 -38.86
C LEU A 119 -25.98 -7.78 -39.57
N PRO A 120 -25.00 -7.48 -40.44
CA PRO A 120 -24.18 -8.52 -41.06
C PRO A 120 -23.41 -9.37 -40.04
N ALA A 121 -22.80 -8.73 -39.03
CA ALA A 121 -22.11 -9.42 -37.95
C ALA A 121 -23.10 -10.27 -37.12
N PHE A 122 -24.27 -9.71 -36.80
CA PHE A 122 -25.31 -10.45 -36.07
C PHE A 122 -25.77 -11.70 -36.81
N MET A 123 -25.98 -11.62 -38.12
CA MET A 123 -26.35 -12.78 -38.94
C MET A 123 -25.23 -13.83 -38.97
N ALA A 124 -23.97 -13.39 -39.05
CA ALA A 124 -22.81 -14.28 -39.01
C ALA A 124 -22.70 -15.03 -37.67
N VAL A 125 -22.98 -14.37 -36.55
CA VAL A 125 -23.08 -15.01 -35.22
C VAL A 125 -24.12 -16.13 -35.24
N GLY A 126 -25.29 -15.90 -35.84
CA GLY A 126 -26.32 -16.94 -35.98
C GLY A 126 -25.84 -18.15 -36.78
N VAL A 127 -25.15 -17.91 -37.90
CA VAL A 127 -24.56 -18.99 -38.71
C VAL A 127 -23.53 -19.80 -37.90
N ALA A 128 -22.65 -19.13 -37.16
CA ALA A 128 -21.65 -19.80 -36.33
C ALA A 128 -22.29 -20.61 -35.19
N LEU A 129 -23.27 -20.05 -34.49
CA LEU A 129 -24.02 -20.75 -33.43
C LEU A 129 -24.69 -22.02 -33.97
N THR A 130 -25.31 -21.94 -35.15
CA THR A 130 -25.94 -23.10 -35.80
C THR A 130 -24.92 -24.20 -36.12
N GLN A 131 -23.74 -23.84 -36.61
CA GLN A 131 -22.69 -24.80 -36.93
C GLN A 131 -22.15 -25.47 -35.66
N GLN A 132 -21.99 -24.71 -34.58
CA GLN A 132 -21.39 -25.19 -33.33
C GLN A 132 -22.38 -25.95 -32.44
N LEU A 133 -23.70 -25.66 -32.53
CA LEU A 133 -24.78 -26.34 -31.82
C LEU A 133 -25.56 -27.31 -32.71
N ALA A 134 -24.91 -27.86 -33.75
CA ALA A 134 -25.58 -28.68 -34.76
C ALA A 134 -26.17 -29.99 -34.18
N ALA A 135 -25.51 -30.58 -33.18
CA ALA A 135 -25.98 -31.80 -32.52
C ALA A 135 -27.24 -31.52 -31.69
N GLU A 136 -27.23 -30.43 -30.94
CA GLU A 136 -28.33 -29.94 -30.12
C GLU A 136 -29.54 -29.57 -30.98
N LEU A 137 -29.32 -28.87 -32.10
CA LEU A 137 -30.36 -28.55 -33.08
C LEU A 137 -31.04 -29.81 -33.64
N LYS A 138 -30.27 -30.87 -33.90
CA LYS A 138 -30.80 -32.14 -34.41
C LYS A 138 -31.70 -32.81 -33.38
N GLU A 139 -31.33 -32.80 -32.11
CA GLU A 139 -32.19 -33.34 -31.04
C GLU A 139 -33.44 -32.50 -30.82
N ALA A 140 -33.33 -31.17 -30.90
CA ALA A 140 -34.44 -30.24 -30.68
C ALA A 140 -35.51 -30.25 -31.80
N GLY A 141 -35.37 -31.12 -32.81
CA GLY A 141 -36.28 -31.16 -33.96
C GLY A 141 -36.05 -30.05 -34.98
N GLY A 142 -34.87 -29.42 -34.97
CA GLY A 142 -34.43 -28.46 -35.99
C GLY A 142 -34.41 -26.99 -35.57
N THR A 143 -34.86 -26.66 -34.36
CA THR A 143 -34.81 -25.28 -33.83
C THR A 143 -34.42 -25.21 -32.36
N LEU A 144 -33.67 -24.19 -31.96
CA LEU A 144 -33.40 -23.86 -30.56
C LEU A 144 -34.00 -22.50 -30.20
N LYS A 145 -34.43 -22.36 -28.94
CA LYS A 145 -34.94 -21.10 -28.39
C LYS A 145 -33.79 -20.35 -27.73
N MET A 146 -33.54 -19.12 -28.16
CA MET A 146 -32.40 -18.34 -27.69
C MET A 146 -32.85 -17.18 -26.82
N THR A 147 -32.36 -17.16 -25.58
CA THR A 147 -32.46 -16.00 -24.70
C THR A 147 -31.20 -15.16 -24.83
N THR A 148 -31.38 -13.84 -24.94
CA THR A 148 -30.29 -12.89 -24.94
C THR A 148 -30.23 -12.22 -23.56
N CYS A 149 -29.06 -12.33 -22.93
CA CYS A 149 -28.75 -11.75 -21.64
C CYS A 149 -27.65 -10.70 -21.79
N PHE A 150 -27.48 -9.87 -20.78
CA PHE A 150 -26.32 -8.99 -20.67
C PHE A 150 -25.66 -9.13 -19.30
N ILE A 151 -24.36 -8.82 -19.27
CA ILE A 151 -23.61 -8.55 -18.05
C ILE A 151 -23.16 -7.09 -18.14
N GLY A 152 -23.50 -6.28 -17.14
CA GLY A 152 -23.18 -4.85 -17.13
C GLY A 152 -24.22 -4.01 -17.85
N GLY A 153 -23.82 -3.18 -18.82
CA GLY A 153 -24.77 -2.42 -19.66
C GLY A 153 -25.53 -1.33 -18.92
N THR A 154 -24.93 -0.77 -17.87
CA THR A 154 -25.45 0.35 -17.09
C THR A 154 -24.36 1.39 -16.86
N THR A 155 -24.75 2.64 -16.58
CA THR A 155 -23.81 3.75 -16.34
C THR A 155 -22.90 3.52 -15.14
N ASP A 156 -23.37 2.76 -14.14
CA ASP A 156 -22.58 2.47 -12.93
C ASP A 156 -21.52 1.38 -13.16
N VAL A 157 -21.72 0.53 -14.17
CA VAL A 157 -20.77 -0.53 -14.57
C VAL A 157 -19.80 -0.02 -15.64
N GLY A 158 -20.29 0.71 -16.64
CA GLY A 158 -19.45 1.38 -17.65
C GLY A 158 -18.88 0.47 -18.74
N TRP A 159 -19.19 -0.82 -18.72
CA TRP A 159 -18.85 -1.83 -19.73
C TRP A 159 -19.99 -2.83 -19.84
N ALA A 160 -20.04 -3.60 -20.92
CA ALA A 160 -21.12 -4.58 -21.12
C ALA A 160 -20.67 -5.74 -22.00
N ASN A 161 -21.21 -6.94 -21.71
CA ASN A 161 -21.05 -8.14 -22.54
C ASN A 161 -22.41 -8.74 -22.82
N LEU A 162 -22.55 -9.39 -23.97
CA LEU A 162 -23.78 -10.07 -24.36
C LEU A 162 -23.63 -11.58 -24.13
N GLN A 163 -24.69 -12.25 -23.69
CA GLN A 163 -24.72 -13.70 -23.58
C GLN A 163 -25.93 -14.27 -24.30
N PHE A 164 -25.75 -15.44 -24.89
CA PHE A 164 -26.78 -16.20 -25.57
C PHE A 164 -26.98 -17.52 -24.83
N VAL A 165 -28.18 -17.78 -24.34
CA VAL A 165 -28.52 -19.02 -23.62
C VAL A 165 -29.51 -19.81 -24.46
N ALA A 166 -29.09 -20.97 -24.94
CA ALA A 166 -29.87 -21.80 -25.84
C ALA A 166 -30.68 -22.85 -25.06
N GLY A 167 -31.99 -22.90 -25.24
CA GLY A 167 -32.89 -23.94 -24.76
C GLY A 167 -33.43 -24.79 -25.91
N TYR A 168 -33.85 -26.02 -25.59
CA TYR A 168 -34.38 -26.97 -26.57
C TYR A 168 -35.82 -26.59 -26.98
N ASP A 169 -36.71 -26.46 -25.99
CA ASP A 169 -38.16 -26.27 -26.18
C ASP A 169 -38.71 -25.03 -25.47
N TYR A 170 -37.89 -24.35 -24.65
CA TYR A 170 -38.23 -23.13 -23.91
C TYR A 170 -37.10 -22.11 -23.96
N PHE A 171 -37.40 -20.84 -23.68
CA PHE A 171 -36.41 -19.77 -23.53
C PHE A 171 -35.82 -19.80 -22.11
N PRO A 172 -34.53 -20.12 -21.93
CA PRO A 172 -33.91 -20.14 -20.61
C PRO A 172 -33.91 -18.75 -19.94
N ASP A 173 -33.88 -18.70 -18.62
CA ASP A 173 -33.80 -17.43 -17.87
C ASP A 173 -32.35 -16.94 -17.77
N CYS A 174 -32.11 -15.63 -17.84
CA CYS A 174 -30.77 -15.07 -17.57
C CYS A 174 -30.40 -15.14 -16.08
N LEU A 175 -31.41 -15.15 -15.22
CA LEU A 175 -31.32 -15.20 -13.75
C LEU A 175 -32.16 -16.37 -13.22
N PRO A 176 -31.71 -17.62 -13.42
CA PRO A 176 -32.46 -18.80 -13.00
C PRO A 176 -32.62 -18.87 -11.48
N VAL A 177 -33.83 -19.18 -11.01
CA VAL A 177 -34.12 -19.39 -9.58
C VAL A 177 -33.94 -20.85 -9.12
N ALA A 178 -33.88 -21.77 -10.07
CA ALA A 178 -33.63 -23.20 -9.91
C ALA A 178 -32.70 -23.68 -11.05
N PRO A 179 -32.05 -24.86 -10.95
CA PRO A 179 -31.25 -25.40 -12.05
C PRO A 179 -32.09 -25.54 -13.33
N GLN A 180 -31.58 -25.02 -14.45
CA GLN A 180 -32.25 -25.09 -15.75
C GLN A 180 -31.39 -25.79 -16.80
N ASP A 181 -31.99 -26.66 -17.60
CA ASP A 181 -31.30 -27.44 -18.62
C ASP A 181 -31.16 -26.66 -19.94
N ILE A 182 -29.93 -26.44 -20.39
CA ILE A 182 -29.61 -25.69 -21.62
C ILE A 182 -28.94 -26.60 -22.66
N ALA A 183 -29.08 -26.21 -23.93
CA ALA A 183 -28.36 -26.78 -25.07
C ALA A 183 -26.92 -26.24 -25.14
N GLY A 184 -26.74 -24.97 -24.81
CA GLY A 184 -25.44 -24.32 -24.83
C GLY A 184 -25.54 -22.88 -24.33
N ILE A 185 -24.38 -22.30 -24.03
CA ILE A 185 -24.27 -20.90 -23.60
C ILE A 185 -23.08 -20.25 -24.29
N ALA A 186 -23.32 -19.09 -24.91
CA ALA A 186 -22.30 -18.30 -25.56
C ALA A 186 -22.15 -16.94 -24.88
N MET A 187 -20.93 -16.44 -24.86
CA MET A 187 -20.60 -15.08 -24.51
C MET A 187 -20.05 -14.38 -25.75
N LEU A 188 -20.51 -13.17 -25.97
CA LEU A 188 -20.14 -12.33 -27.09
C LEU A 188 -19.60 -11.00 -26.59
N GLU A 189 -18.40 -10.71 -27.06
CA GLU A 189 -17.55 -9.62 -26.66
C GLU A 189 -16.93 -8.98 -27.91
N THR A 190 -15.95 -8.11 -27.70
CA THR A 190 -15.14 -7.49 -28.75
C THR A 190 -13.67 -7.69 -28.45
N THR A 191 -12.83 -7.72 -29.48
CA THR A 191 -11.38 -7.88 -29.32
C THR A 191 -10.62 -7.15 -30.41
N ILE A 192 -9.29 -7.11 -30.27
CA ILE A 192 -8.37 -6.55 -31.27
C ILE A 192 -7.40 -7.63 -31.75
N ARG A 193 -7.06 -7.59 -33.03
CA ARG A 193 -6.05 -8.46 -33.65
C ARG A 193 -5.19 -7.63 -34.59
N ASP A 194 -3.92 -7.97 -34.73
CA ASP A 194 -2.95 -7.18 -35.51
C ASP A 194 -3.35 -7.06 -37.00
N ASN A 195 -4.02 -8.07 -37.53
CA ASN A 195 -4.51 -8.12 -38.91
C ASN A 195 -5.87 -7.41 -39.11
N HIS A 196 -6.55 -6.99 -38.04
CA HIS A 196 -7.89 -6.42 -38.08
C HIS A 196 -7.92 -5.08 -37.35
N VAL A 197 -7.60 -4.02 -38.12
CA VAL A 197 -7.46 -2.65 -37.59
C VAL A 197 -8.74 -2.14 -36.94
N ASN A 198 -9.92 -2.58 -37.44
CA ASN A 198 -11.22 -2.08 -37.00
C ASN A 198 -11.76 -2.73 -35.71
N GLY A 199 -11.01 -3.65 -35.09
CA GLY A 199 -11.55 -4.52 -34.05
C GLY A 199 -12.50 -5.59 -34.61
N LEU A 200 -12.83 -6.57 -33.76
CA LEU A 200 -13.64 -7.72 -34.10
C LEU A 200 -14.65 -7.99 -32.99
N TYR A 201 -15.78 -8.58 -33.33
CA TYR A 201 -16.63 -9.27 -32.35
C TYR A 201 -16.03 -10.65 -32.06
N PHE A 202 -16.14 -11.10 -30.81
CA PHE A 202 -15.52 -12.33 -30.34
C PHE A 202 -16.54 -13.15 -29.55
N MET A 203 -16.80 -14.38 -30.00
CA MET A 203 -17.72 -15.30 -29.33
C MET A 203 -16.97 -16.49 -28.75
N THR A 204 -17.26 -16.81 -27.51
CA THR A 204 -16.86 -18.05 -26.83
C THR A 204 -18.11 -18.84 -26.47
N LEU A 205 -18.21 -20.09 -26.94
CA LEU A 205 -19.39 -20.95 -26.79
C LEU A 205 -19.06 -22.26 -26.06
N TYR A 206 -19.97 -22.63 -25.16
CA TYR A 206 -20.14 -23.97 -24.64
C TYR A 206 -21.29 -24.70 -25.35
N ALA A 207 -21.03 -25.94 -25.77
CA ALA A 207 -22.00 -26.85 -26.38
C ALA A 207 -22.07 -28.14 -25.54
N ASP A 208 -23.27 -28.51 -25.09
CA ASP A 208 -23.46 -29.62 -24.13
C ASP A 208 -23.18 -30.99 -24.74
N GLN A 209 -23.43 -31.17 -26.04
CA GLN A 209 -23.21 -32.44 -26.74
C GLN A 209 -21.83 -32.55 -27.38
N ASP A 210 -20.96 -31.55 -27.26
CA ASP A 210 -19.59 -31.64 -27.75
C ASP A 210 -18.74 -32.53 -26.81
N PRO A 211 -18.32 -33.74 -27.23
CA PRO A 211 -17.56 -34.64 -26.38
C PRO A 211 -16.15 -34.12 -26.05
N THR A 212 -15.66 -33.10 -26.76
CA THR A 212 -14.34 -32.49 -26.51
C THR A 212 -14.35 -31.49 -25.35
N MET A 213 -15.54 -31.04 -24.94
CA MET A 213 -15.71 -30.09 -23.82
C MET A 213 -15.81 -30.84 -22.49
N THR A 214 -14.64 -31.14 -21.92
CA THR A 214 -14.51 -31.84 -20.63
C THR A 214 -14.08 -30.88 -19.53
N MET A 215 -14.18 -31.28 -18.26
CA MET A 215 -13.86 -30.40 -17.13
C MET A 215 -12.42 -30.67 -16.75
N TYR A 216 -11.71 -29.60 -16.41
CA TYR A 216 -10.39 -29.69 -15.83
C TYR A 216 -10.25 -28.67 -14.70
N SER A 217 -9.36 -28.96 -13.75
CA SER A 217 -9.02 -28.02 -12.67
C SER A 217 -7.92 -27.08 -13.15
N TYR A 218 -8.26 -25.79 -13.20
CA TYR A 218 -7.33 -24.71 -13.52
C TYR A 218 -6.65 -24.21 -12.24
N ILE A 219 -5.32 -24.10 -12.27
CA ILE A 219 -4.52 -23.60 -11.15
C ILE A 219 -4.22 -22.12 -11.39
N ASN A 220 -4.80 -21.25 -10.56
CA ASN A 220 -4.54 -19.83 -10.59
C ASN A 220 -3.11 -19.51 -10.14
N SER A 221 -2.61 -18.35 -10.56
CA SER A 221 -1.27 -17.86 -10.17
C SER A 221 -1.07 -17.67 -8.66
N ASP A 222 -2.15 -17.54 -7.88
CA ASP A 222 -2.08 -17.46 -6.41
C ASP A 222 -2.23 -18.82 -5.70
N GLY A 223 -2.23 -19.91 -6.47
CA GLY A 223 -2.33 -21.29 -5.98
C GLY A 223 -3.76 -21.77 -5.71
N THR A 224 -4.78 -20.90 -5.85
CA THR A 224 -6.18 -21.34 -5.79
C THR A 224 -6.54 -22.18 -7.02
N GLN A 225 -7.55 -23.04 -6.90
CA GLN A 225 -8.03 -23.89 -8.00
C GLN A 225 -9.48 -23.57 -8.31
N GLN A 226 -9.84 -23.59 -9.59
CA GLN A 226 -11.21 -23.47 -10.08
C GLN A 226 -11.42 -24.39 -11.27
N ASN A 227 -12.63 -24.93 -11.42
CA ASN A 227 -12.96 -25.82 -12.53
C ASN A 227 -13.37 -25.03 -13.76
N LEU A 228 -12.82 -25.39 -14.92
CA LEU A 228 -13.17 -24.82 -16.21
C LEU A 228 -13.54 -25.93 -17.19
N MET A 229 -14.28 -25.57 -18.24
CA MET A 229 -14.52 -26.42 -19.38
C MET A 229 -13.41 -26.26 -20.41
N ALA A 230 -12.80 -27.37 -20.81
CA ALA A 230 -11.76 -27.42 -21.84
C ALA A 230 -12.36 -27.19 -23.24
N ASN A 231 -11.53 -26.64 -24.13
CA ASN A 231 -11.84 -26.50 -25.57
C ASN A 231 -13.15 -25.77 -25.89
N PRO A 232 -13.46 -24.62 -25.24
CA PRO A 232 -14.62 -23.83 -25.67
C PRO A 232 -14.43 -23.40 -27.13
N LYS A 233 -15.53 -23.34 -27.90
CA LYS A 233 -15.44 -22.89 -29.29
C LYS A 233 -15.29 -21.38 -29.32
N ARG A 234 -14.29 -20.89 -30.05
CA ARG A 234 -13.93 -19.47 -30.12
C ARG A 234 -13.99 -18.99 -31.57
N THR A 235 -14.70 -17.90 -31.82
CA THR A 235 -14.99 -17.41 -33.18
C THR A 235 -14.98 -15.90 -33.23
N LEU A 236 -14.40 -15.33 -34.29
CA LEU A 236 -14.31 -13.91 -34.56
C LEU A 236 -15.27 -13.54 -35.68
N PHE A 237 -15.83 -12.33 -35.58
CA PHE A 237 -16.69 -11.75 -36.60
C PHE A 237 -16.25 -10.35 -36.94
N THR A 238 -16.13 -10.06 -38.23
CA THR A 238 -15.97 -8.69 -38.71
C THR A 238 -17.33 -7.97 -38.66
N ALA A 239 -17.32 -6.64 -38.63
CA ALA A 239 -18.55 -5.85 -38.74
C ALA A 239 -19.32 -6.10 -40.07
N THR A 240 -18.61 -6.61 -41.09
CA THR A 240 -19.16 -6.99 -42.40
C THR A 240 -19.73 -8.41 -42.45
N GLY A 241 -19.53 -9.21 -41.40
CA GLY A 241 -20.10 -10.57 -41.29
C GLY A 241 -19.18 -11.71 -41.71
N ASP A 242 -17.87 -11.47 -41.85
CA ASP A 242 -16.90 -12.53 -42.10
C ASP A 242 -16.66 -13.33 -40.80
N ILE A 243 -16.47 -14.65 -40.93
CA ILE A 243 -16.33 -15.58 -39.80
C ILE A 243 -14.92 -16.17 -39.81
N GLU A 244 -14.20 -16.05 -38.71
CA GLU A 244 -12.86 -16.61 -38.53
C GLU A 244 -12.78 -17.40 -37.21
N ALA A 245 -12.00 -18.49 -37.18
CA ALA A 245 -11.74 -19.20 -35.93
C ALA A 245 -10.66 -18.46 -35.11
N ASP A 246 -10.83 -18.39 -33.79
CA ASP A 246 -9.81 -17.80 -32.91
C ASP A 246 -9.07 -18.87 -32.12
N THR A 247 -7.74 -18.82 -32.17
CA THR A 247 -6.88 -19.72 -31.38
C THR A 247 -6.29 -19.03 -30.15
N LEU A 248 -6.36 -17.70 -30.07
CA LEU A 248 -5.75 -16.94 -28.96
C LEU A 248 -6.68 -16.89 -27.74
N GLY A 249 -7.97 -16.66 -27.97
CA GLY A 249 -8.99 -16.50 -26.94
C GLY A 249 -8.76 -15.32 -26.01
N SER A 250 -7.88 -14.39 -26.37
CA SER A 250 -7.55 -13.23 -25.56
C SER A 250 -8.30 -11.98 -26.01
N ASP A 251 -8.66 -11.18 -25.02
CA ASP A 251 -9.35 -9.90 -25.14
C ASP A 251 -9.01 -9.01 -23.94
N TYR A 252 -9.75 -7.91 -23.77
CA TYR A 252 -9.51 -6.88 -22.74
C TYR A 252 -8.07 -6.40 -22.61
N ILE A 253 -7.38 -6.23 -23.75
CA ILE A 253 -6.01 -5.70 -23.75
C ILE A 253 -6.05 -4.21 -23.41
N ILE A 254 -5.85 -3.89 -22.13
CA ILE A 254 -5.93 -2.54 -21.59
C ILE A 254 -4.56 -2.14 -21.03
N PHE A 255 -4.11 -0.94 -21.39
CA PHE A 255 -2.87 -0.37 -20.86
C PHE A 255 -3.13 0.61 -19.72
N SER A 256 -2.29 0.56 -18.68
CA SER A 256 -2.21 1.59 -17.66
C SER A 256 -0.76 2.03 -17.41
N ARG A 257 -0.57 3.31 -17.08
CA ARG A 257 0.72 4.01 -17.05
C ARG A 257 0.97 4.72 -15.72
N SER A 258 0.70 4.03 -14.62
CA SER A 258 0.81 4.59 -13.26
C SER A 258 2.21 5.08 -12.88
N LEU A 259 3.27 4.43 -13.38
CA LEU A 259 4.68 4.85 -13.21
C LEU A 259 5.34 5.32 -14.52
N GLY A 260 4.53 5.69 -15.52
CA GLY A 260 4.98 6.08 -16.86
C GLY A 260 5.19 4.90 -17.83
N GLU A 261 5.60 5.21 -19.06
CA GLU A 261 5.62 4.24 -20.18
C GLU A 261 6.62 3.09 -19.98
N ARG A 262 7.74 3.31 -19.28
CA ARG A 262 8.76 2.27 -19.03
C ARG A 262 8.21 1.10 -18.20
N TYR A 263 7.28 1.37 -17.30
CA TYR A 263 6.69 0.41 -16.37
C TYR A 263 5.20 0.20 -16.65
N ARG A 264 4.85 0.18 -17.93
CA ARG A 264 3.46 0.03 -18.38
C ARG A 264 2.88 -1.29 -17.90
N VAL A 265 1.65 -1.23 -17.39
CA VAL A 265 0.82 -2.38 -17.02
C VAL A 265 -0.02 -2.73 -18.24
N MET A 266 0.06 -3.98 -18.69
CA MET A 266 -0.85 -4.55 -19.68
C MET A 266 -1.78 -5.50 -18.96
N GLY A 267 -3.05 -5.12 -18.79
CA GLY A 267 -4.11 -6.06 -18.41
C GLY A 267 -4.65 -6.77 -19.65
N TYR A 268 -5.07 -8.01 -19.47
CA TYR A 268 -5.67 -8.84 -20.51
C TYR A 268 -6.57 -9.90 -19.86
N CYS A 269 -7.54 -10.40 -20.61
CA CYS A 269 -8.35 -11.54 -20.20
C CYS A 269 -8.30 -12.64 -21.25
N HIS A 270 -8.61 -13.86 -20.81
CA HIS A 270 -9.02 -14.95 -21.69
C HIS A 270 -10.45 -15.33 -21.34
N THR A 271 -11.33 -15.32 -22.34
CA THR A 271 -12.73 -15.73 -22.14
C THR A 271 -12.80 -17.25 -22.05
N GLU A 272 -13.32 -17.74 -20.93
CA GLU A 272 -13.40 -19.15 -20.58
C GLU A 272 -14.85 -19.53 -20.24
N ILE A 273 -15.10 -20.82 -20.05
CA ILE A 273 -16.38 -21.32 -19.52
C ILE A 273 -16.10 -21.93 -18.15
N GLU A 274 -16.63 -21.31 -17.10
CA GLU A 274 -16.53 -21.80 -15.73
C GLU A 274 -17.47 -22.98 -15.50
N GLU A 275 -16.98 -23.98 -14.79
CA GLU A 275 -17.78 -25.09 -14.28
C GLU A 275 -18.10 -24.81 -12.81
N LEU A 276 -19.39 -24.59 -12.52
CA LEU A 276 -19.81 -23.94 -11.28
C LEU A 276 -20.05 -24.91 -10.11
N SER A 277 -19.75 -26.20 -10.19
CA SER A 277 -20.08 -27.17 -9.12
C SER A 277 -19.58 -26.72 -7.74
N GLN A 278 -18.36 -26.18 -7.67
CA GLN A 278 -17.81 -25.63 -6.44
C GLN A 278 -18.39 -24.24 -6.11
N VAL A 279 -18.44 -23.35 -7.11
CA VAL A 279 -18.92 -21.96 -6.95
C VAL A 279 -20.37 -21.90 -6.47
N ASN A 280 -21.23 -22.80 -6.97
CA ASN A 280 -22.64 -22.93 -6.57
C ASN A 280 -22.76 -23.16 -5.06
N THR A 281 -21.88 -24.01 -4.50
CA THR A 281 -21.85 -24.32 -3.07
C THR A 281 -21.31 -23.13 -2.27
N ASP A 282 -20.21 -22.53 -2.75
CA ASP A 282 -19.54 -21.42 -2.05
C ASP A 282 -20.39 -20.14 -1.99
N LEU A 283 -21.17 -19.87 -3.04
CA LEU A 283 -22.06 -18.70 -3.15
C LEU A 283 -23.50 -19.00 -2.70
N GLY A 284 -23.84 -20.25 -2.39
CA GLY A 284 -25.20 -20.63 -1.98
C GLY A 284 -26.26 -20.35 -3.06
N LEU A 285 -25.94 -20.61 -4.33
CA LEU A 285 -26.82 -20.30 -5.45
C LEU A 285 -28.06 -21.21 -5.45
N SER A 286 -29.23 -20.64 -5.71
CA SER A 286 -30.48 -21.39 -5.81
C SER A 286 -30.74 -21.93 -7.22
N GLY A 287 -30.21 -21.26 -8.26
CA GLY A 287 -30.37 -21.66 -9.66
C GLY A 287 -29.17 -21.28 -10.52
N TRP A 288 -29.00 -22.03 -11.61
CA TRP A 288 -27.89 -21.92 -12.57
C TRP A 288 -28.30 -22.59 -13.89
N SER A 289 -27.59 -22.27 -14.97
CA SER A 289 -27.71 -23.03 -16.23
C SER A 289 -26.80 -24.25 -16.20
N GLN A 290 -27.30 -25.38 -16.68
CA GLN A 290 -26.53 -26.61 -16.79
C GLN A 290 -26.80 -27.33 -18.11
N GLY A 291 -25.79 -28.01 -18.64
CA GLY A 291 -25.98 -28.85 -19.83
C GLY A 291 -27.03 -29.93 -19.58
N LYS A 292 -28.00 -30.10 -20.50
CA LYS A 292 -29.09 -31.08 -20.36
C LYS A 292 -28.57 -32.51 -20.22
N HIS A 293 -27.54 -32.88 -20.97
CA HIS A 293 -26.97 -34.22 -21.04
C HIS A 293 -25.77 -34.38 -20.11
N SER A 294 -24.85 -33.42 -20.12
CA SER A 294 -23.66 -33.48 -19.28
C SER A 294 -23.98 -33.25 -17.80
N LYS A 295 -25.11 -32.59 -17.49
CA LYS A 295 -25.51 -32.12 -16.15
C LYS A 295 -24.46 -31.26 -15.46
N ARG A 296 -23.63 -30.57 -16.25
CA ARG A 296 -22.58 -29.69 -15.74
C ARG A 296 -23.12 -28.29 -15.57
N PRO A 297 -23.05 -27.70 -14.38
CA PRO A 297 -23.40 -26.30 -14.18
C PRO A 297 -22.33 -25.42 -14.82
N VAL A 298 -22.74 -24.49 -15.68
CA VAL A 298 -21.81 -23.68 -16.47
C VAL A 298 -22.22 -22.22 -16.50
N ALA A 299 -21.21 -21.34 -16.54
CA ALA A 299 -21.38 -19.95 -16.92
C ALA A 299 -20.14 -19.49 -17.69
N PRO A 300 -20.28 -18.54 -18.63
CA PRO A 300 -19.13 -17.84 -19.18
C PRO A 300 -18.36 -17.10 -18.09
N GLY A 301 -17.04 -17.05 -18.18
CA GLY A 301 -16.18 -16.35 -17.23
C GLY A 301 -14.89 -15.88 -17.87
N TRP A 302 -13.99 -15.32 -17.06
CA TRP A 302 -12.73 -14.77 -17.56
C TRP A 302 -11.54 -15.16 -16.70
N ALA A 303 -10.48 -15.62 -17.35
CA ALA A 303 -9.14 -15.61 -16.78
C ALA A 303 -8.51 -14.23 -17.01
N CYS A 304 -8.64 -13.32 -16.05
CA CYS A 304 -8.10 -11.97 -16.17
C CYS A 304 -6.78 -11.81 -15.42
N GLY A 305 -5.88 -11.07 -16.03
CA GLY A 305 -4.53 -10.92 -15.54
C GLY A 305 -3.85 -9.64 -15.97
N HIS A 306 -2.61 -9.49 -15.54
CA HIS A 306 -1.77 -8.38 -15.96
C HIS A 306 -0.31 -8.81 -16.08
N LYS A 307 0.43 -8.02 -16.84
CA LYS A 307 1.88 -8.09 -16.93
C LYS A 307 2.50 -6.70 -16.86
N VAL A 308 3.50 -6.53 -16.01
CA VAL A 308 4.23 -5.27 -15.84
C VAL A 308 5.52 -5.30 -16.67
N GLN A 309 5.70 -4.31 -17.54
CA GLN A 309 6.93 -4.16 -18.30
C GLN A 309 8.11 -3.76 -17.40
N ASN A 310 9.30 -4.30 -17.69
CA ASN A 310 10.54 -4.03 -16.94
C ASN A 310 10.43 -4.26 -15.42
N SER A 311 9.60 -5.23 -15.00
CA SER A 311 9.36 -5.55 -13.59
C SER A 311 10.64 -5.90 -12.82
N GLY A 312 11.63 -6.52 -13.47
CA GLY A 312 12.93 -6.83 -12.86
C GLY A 312 13.68 -5.60 -12.34
N GLU A 313 13.57 -4.45 -13.02
CA GLU A 313 14.17 -3.19 -12.55
C GLU A 313 13.48 -2.67 -11.28
N LEU A 314 12.14 -2.74 -11.24
CA LEU A 314 11.36 -2.33 -10.07
C LEU A 314 11.69 -3.19 -8.85
N ILE A 315 11.81 -4.52 -9.04
CA ILE A 315 12.23 -5.45 -7.99
C ILE A 315 13.64 -5.11 -7.48
N ALA A 316 14.60 -4.87 -8.39
CA ALA A 316 15.95 -4.50 -8.01
C ALA A 316 16.00 -3.18 -7.23
N MET A 317 15.25 -2.16 -7.68
CA MET A 317 15.12 -0.88 -6.98
C MET A 317 14.50 -1.07 -5.58
N GLN A 318 13.45 -1.88 -5.46
CA GLN A 318 12.81 -2.19 -4.18
C GLN A 318 13.79 -2.86 -3.21
N ILE A 319 14.52 -3.89 -3.65
CA ILE A 319 15.54 -4.56 -2.82
C ILE A 319 16.58 -3.54 -2.33
N PHE A 320 17.07 -2.68 -3.23
CA PHE A 320 18.03 -1.63 -2.88
C PHE A 320 17.47 -0.67 -1.82
N PHE A 321 16.23 -0.18 -2.00
CA PHE A 321 15.62 0.75 -1.04
C PHE A 321 15.24 0.09 0.29
N ILE A 322 14.83 -1.18 0.31
CA ILE A 322 14.59 -1.95 1.54
C ILE A 322 15.89 -2.09 2.33
N VAL A 323 16.95 -2.63 1.70
CA VAL A 323 18.25 -2.83 2.36
C VAL A 323 18.79 -1.49 2.85
N GLY A 324 18.73 -0.44 2.03
CA GLY A 324 19.13 0.90 2.43
C GLY A 324 18.31 1.45 3.61
N THR A 325 16.99 1.22 3.63
CA THR A 325 16.13 1.63 4.77
C THR A 325 16.55 0.90 6.04
N LEU A 326 16.82 -0.41 5.98
CA LEU A 326 17.30 -1.19 7.13
C LEU A 326 18.63 -0.66 7.67
N VAL A 327 19.59 -0.39 6.78
CA VAL A 327 20.91 0.15 7.15
C VAL A 327 20.77 1.54 7.78
N LEU A 328 19.97 2.43 7.18
CA LEU A 328 19.76 3.78 7.68
C LEU A 328 18.96 3.81 8.99
N PHE A 329 18.12 2.81 9.25
CA PHE A 329 17.33 2.70 10.47
C PHE A 329 18.06 1.97 11.61
N ALA A 330 19.15 1.26 11.32
CA ALA A 330 19.87 0.42 12.28
C ALA A 330 20.30 1.16 13.55
N GLY A 331 20.76 2.41 13.43
CA GLY A 331 21.14 3.24 14.58
C GLY A 331 19.96 3.56 15.52
N ASP A 332 18.79 3.87 14.95
CA ASP A 332 17.57 4.14 15.71
C ASP A 332 17.05 2.87 16.42
N VAL A 333 17.11 1.72 15.75
CA VAL A 333 16.76 0.40 16.34
C VAL A 333 17.68 0.07 17.50
N PHE A 334 19.00 0.25 17.32
CA PHE A 334 20.00 -0.04 18.34
C PHE A 334 19.77 0.80 19.61
N VAL A 335 19.59 2.12 19.48
CA VAL A 335 19.33 3.00 20.63
C VAL A 335 18.00 2.64 21.32
N THR A 336 16.99 2.22 20.56
CA THR A 336 15.71 1.77 21.11
C THR A 336 15.85 0.47 21.91
N PHE A 337 16.66 -0.47 21.44
CA PHE A 337 16.94 -1.73 22.14
C PHE A 337 17.74 -1.51 23.44
N GLU A 338 18.78 -0.68 23.39
CA GLU A 338 19.50 -0.21 24.59
C GLU A 338 18.56 0.50 25.57
N GLY A 339 17.58 1.25 25.03
CA GLY A 339 16.55 1.88 25.81
C GLY A 339 15.68 0.87 26.58
N PHE A 340 15.17 -0.15 25.89
CA PHE A 340 14.37 -1.22 26.48
C PHE A 340 15.15 -2.02 27.53
N ARG A 341 16.41 -2.37 27.23
CA ARG A 341 17.32 -3.04 28.17
C ARG A 341 17.51 -2.22 29.44
N GLY A 342 17.74 -0.91 29.31
CA GLY A 342 17.85 0.00 30.45
C GLY A 342 16.58 0.04 31.31
N VAL A 343 15.38 0.07 30.71
CA VAL A 343 14.11 0.00 31.46
C VAL A 343 14.01 -1.30 32.25
N MET A 344 14.32 -2.45 31.64
CA MET A 344 14.24 -3.75 32.33
C MET A 344 15.27 -3.89 33.46
N GLN A 345 16.41 -3.20 33.35
CA GLN A 345 17.48 -3.23 34.33
C GLN A 345 17.36 -2.12 35.39
N GLY A 346 16.31 -1.27 35.33
CA GLY A 346 16.13 -0.14 36.25
C GLY A 346 17.17 0.97 36.08
N GLU A 347 17.86 1.02 34.94
CA GLU A 347 18.91 1.99 34.67
C GLU A 347 18.39 3.26 33.99
N PRO A 348 19.12 4.40 34.04
CA PRO A 348 18.76 5.61 33.32
C PRO A 348 18.67 5.37 31.80
N VAL A 349 17.54 5.73 31.18
CA VAL A 349 17.22 5.38 29.79
C VAL A 349 17.24 6.59 28.86
N LEU A 350 17.97 6.47 27.74
CA LEU A 350 17.89 7.42 26.63
C LEU A 350 16.69 7.08 25.73
N THR A 351 15.51 7.66 26.01
CA THR A 351 14.33 7.54 25.14
C THR A 351 14.03 8.84 24.39
N TYR A 352 13.71 8.71 23.10
CA TYR A 352 13.20 9.80 22.27
C TYR A 352 12.19 9.27 21.25
N THR A 353 11.26 10.11 20.80
CA THR A 353 10.25 9.73 19.80
C THR A 353 10.87 9.70 18.40
N ILE A 354 11.06 8.50 17.83
CA ILE A 354 11.69 8.31 16.51
C ILE A 354 10.96 9.10 15.42
N LEU A 355 9.62 9.02 15.37
CA LEU A 355 8.81 9.68 14.34
C LEU A 355 8.97 11.21 14.34
N ALA A 356 9.15 11.82 15.52
CA ALA A 356 9.37 13.26 15.63
C ALA A 356 10.76 13.68 15.11
N GLY A 357 11.71 12.75 15.09
CA GLY A 357 13.07 12.93 14.57
C GLY A 357 13.22 12.61 13.07
N LEU A 358 12.16 12.15 12.39
CA LEU A 358 12.22 11.82 10.96
C LEU A 358 12.58 13.03 10.08
N GLU A 359 12.18 14.24 10.48
CA GLU A 359 12.55 15.51 9.83
C GLU A 359 14.09 15.68 9.67
N ARG A 360 14.86 15.08 10.60
CA ARG A 360 16.33 15.11 10.57
C ARG A 360 16.94 13.89 9.89
N ARG A 361 16.14 12.85 9.64
CA ARG A 361 16.52 11.59 8.98
C ARG A 361 16.11 11.59 7.51
N LYS A 362 16.44 12.66 6.78
CA LYS A 362 15.96 12.89 5.41
C LYS A 362 16.26 11.75 4.44
N LEU A 363 17.46 11.16 4.53
CA LEU A 363 17.86 10.05 3.68
C LEU A 363 17.03 8.79 3.97
N LEU A 364 16.76 8.49 5.24
CA LEU A 364 15.87 7.40 5.65
C LEU A 364 14.45 7.62 5.11
N VAL A 365 13.90 8.83 5.28
CA VAL A 365 12.56 9.18 4.78
C VAL A 365 12.50 9.05 3.26
N ALA A 366 13.52 9.53 2.54
CA ALA A 366 13.60 9.37 1.08
C ALA A 366 13.59 7.90 0.66
N PHE A 367 14.36 7.04 1.32
CA PHE A 367 14.38 5.60 1.05
C PHE A 367 13.02 4.94 1.34
N ILE A 368 12.33 5.34 2.41
CA ILE A 368 10.97 4.87 2.72
C ILE A 368 9.99 5.28 1.63
N VAL A 369 10.03 6.54 1.17
CA VAL A 369 9.18 7.04 0.09
C VAL A 369 9.44 6.26 -1.20
N CYS A 370 10.69 6.07 -1.59
CA CYS A 370 11.05 5.29 -2.77
C CYS A 370 10.62 3.82 -2.67
N ASN A 371 10.70 3.23 -1.47
CA ASN A 371 10.24 1.86 -1.23
C ASN A 371 8.70 1.73 -1.29
N ALA A 372 7.97 2.78 -0.88
CA ALA A 372 6.51 2.80 -0.93
C ALA A 372 5.94 3.23 -2.29
N MET A 373 6.74 3.89 -3.15
CA MET A 373 6.34 4.37 -4.49
C MET A 373 5.66 3.30 -5.36
N PRO A 374 6.12 2.03 -5.39
CA PRO A 374 5.44 0.97 -6.15
C PRO A 374 4.01 0.70 -5.70
N GLY A 375 3.59 1.17 -4.52
CA GLY A 375 2.19 1.16 -4.09
C GLY A 375 1.25 1.84 -5.10
N VAL A 376 1.76 2.81 -5.87
CA VAL A 376 1.03 3.45 -6.98
C VAL A 376 0.65 2.45 -8.07
N LEU A 377 1.60 1.62 -8.48
CA LEU A 377 1.39 0.57 -9.47
C LEU A 377 0.55 -0.57 -8.91
N TYR A 378 0.81 -0.97 -7.67
CA TYR A 378 0.11 -2.08 -7.04
C TYR A 378 -1.38 -1.82 -6.87
N MET A 379 -1.76 -0.62 -6.45
CA MET A 379 -3.17 -0.28 -6.36
C MET A 379 -3.85 -0.27 -7.73
N ASP A 380 -3.11 0.14 -8.77
CA ASP A 380 -3.60 0.22 -10.14
C ASP A 380 -3.79 -1.16 -10.80
N VAL A 381 -2.99 -2.14 -10.39
CA VAL A 381 -3.14 -3.56 -10.74
C VAL A 381 -4.23 -4.22 -9.90
N ALA A 382 -4.26 -3.95 -8.59
CA ALA A 382 -5.15 -4.61 -7.65
C ALA A 382 -6.63 -4.40 -8.00
N ARG A 383 -7.00 -3.24 -8.57
CA ARG A 383 -8.39 -2.95 -9.01
C ARG A 383 -8.93 -3.94 -10.03
N MET A 384 -8.09 -4.67 -10.77
CA MET A 384 -8.54 -5.64 -11.78
C MET A 384 -9.16 -6.90 -11.17
N TYR A 385 -8.98 -7.14 -9.87
CA TYR A 385 -9.21 -8.44 -9.24
C TYR A 385 -10.44 -8.48 -8.32
N PHE A 386 -11.45 -7.63 -8.55
CA PHE A 386 -12.64 -7.50 -7.70
C PHE A 386 -13.34 -8.83 -7.44
N TYR A 387 -13.60 -9.61 -8.49
CA TYR A 387 -14.30 -10.88 -8.44
C TYR A 387 -13.40 -12.10 -8.16
N SER A 388 -12.24 -11.87 -7.53
CA SER A 388 -11.32 -12.96 -7.14
C SER A 388 -11.29 -13.15 -5.62
N THR A 389 -11.04 -14.39 -5.18
CA THR A 389 -11.04 -14.78 -3.75
C THR A 389 -10.13 -13.93 -2.86
N ASN A 390 -8.94 -13.57 -3.36
CA ASN A 390 -7.96 -12.77 -2.62
C ASN A 390 -7.91 -11.30 -3.05
N GLY A 391 -8.73 -10.89 -4.01
CA GLY A 391 -8.70 -9.56 -4.61
C GLY A 391 -8.84 -8.43 -3.59
N PHE A 392 -9.84 -8.52 -2.71
CA PHE A 392 -10.06 -7.47 -1.70
C PHE A 392 -8.89 -7.34 -0.72
N LYS A 393 -8.24 -8.46 -0.36
CA LYS A 393 -7.05 -8.44 0.53
C LYS A 393 -5.89 -7.71 -0.15
N ILE A 394 -5.63 -8.02 -1.42
CA ILE A 394 -4.57 -7.39 -2.23
C ILE A 394 -4.85 -5.91 -2.43
N TRP A 395 -6.11 -5.54 -2.68
CA TRP A 395 -6.56 -4.15 -2.74
C TRP A 395 -6.24 -3.41 -1.44
N CYS A 396 -6.64 -3.95 -0.29
CA CYS A 396 -6.41 -3.31 1.00
C CYS A 396 -4.91 -3.15 1.32
N LEU A 397 -4.10 -4.18 1.04
CA LEU A 397 -2.65 -4.12 1.23
C LEU A 397 -2.01 -3.06 0.31
N SER A 398 -2.47 -2.96 -0.94
CA SER A 398 -2.01 -1.93 -1.87
C SER A 398 -2.41 -0.52 -1.42
N CYS A 399 -3.61 -0.36 -0.85
CA CYS A 399 -4.06 0.89 -0.25
C CYS A 399 -3.15 1.34 0.91
N ILE A 400 -2.74 0.41 1.78
CA ILE A 400 -1.82 0.70 2.89
C ILE A 400 -0.47 1.18 2.34
N MET A 401 0.08 0.53 1.31
CA MET A 401 1.33 0.98 0.69
C MET A 401 1.20 2.38 0.08
N MET A 402 0.12 2.63 -0.64
CA MET A 402 -0.18 3.95 -1.21
C MET A 402 -0.30 5.02 -0.11
N ALA A 403 -1.01 4.72 0.98
CA ALA A 403 -1.17 5.62 2.11
C ALA A 403 0.17 5.98 2.76
N ASN A 404 1.06 5.00 2.91
CA ASN A 404 2.43 5.22 3.39
C ASN A 404 3.21 6.13 2.42
N PHE A 405 3.14 5.88 1.12
CA PHE A 405 3.81 6.70 0.11
C PHE A 405 3.45 8.19 0.26
N PHE A 406 2.16 8.53 0.29
CA PHE A 406 1.73 9.93 0.43
C PHE A 406 2.06 10.53 1.80
N ALA A 407 1.87 9.79 2.89
CA ALA A 407 2.17 10.28 4.23
C ALA A 407 3.65 10.61 4.42
N PHE A 408 4.55 9.71 4.00
CA PHE A 408 6.00 9.94 4.08
C PHE A 408 6.49 10.94 3.03
N ALA A 409 5.86 11.03 1.86
CA ALA A 409 6.21 12.04 0.85
C ALA A 409 5.96 13.47 1.37
N VAL A 410 4.85 13.71 2.08
CA VAL A 410 4.61 15.01 2.72
C VAL A 410 5.67 15.32 3.77
N LEU A 411 6.03 14.35 4.62
CA LEU A 411 7.12 14.56 5.59
C LEU A 411 8.44 14.87 4.90
N LEU A 412 8.76 14.20 3.78
CA LEU A 412 9.96 14.47 3.01
C LEU A 412 9.96 15.91 2.50
N VAL A 413 8.86 16.35 1.87
CA VAL A 413 8.70 17.72 1.36
C VAL A 413 8.85 18.74 2.49
N VAL A 414 8.16 18.55 3.61
CA VAL A 414 8.29 19.44 4.78
C VAL A 414 9.73 19.49 5.29
N SER A 415 10.39 18.33 5.40
CA SER A 415 11.78 18.27 5.86
C SER A 415 12.77 18.96 4.91
N LEU A 416 12.51 18.94 3.60
CA LEU A 416 13.32 19.62 2.59
C LEU A 416 13.09 21.14 2.63
N LEU A 417 11.85 21.59 2.83
CA LEU A 417 11.55 23.01 3.01
C LEU A 417 12.29 23.59 4.22
N ASP A 418 12.45 22.81 5.30
CA ASP A 418 13.23 23.23 6.47
C ASP A 418 14.75 23.38 6.23
N THR A 419 15.27 22.94 5.09
CA THR A 419 16.69 23.15 4.73
C THR A 419 16.97 24.54 4.19
N ILE A 420 15.93 25.28 3.78
CA ILE A 420 16.07 26.64 3.25
C ILE A 420 16.60 27.54 4.38
N PRO A 421 17.71 28.27 4.18
CA PRO A 421 18.45 28.95 5.26
C PRO A 421 17.81 30.29 5.71
N LEU A 422 16.57 30.24 6.17
CA LEU A 422 15.83 31.41 6.67
C LEU A 422 15.76 31.40 8.19
N ARG A 423 16.58 32.22 8.86
CA ARG A 423 16.71 32.21 10.32
C ARG A 423 15.55 32.93 11.02
N LEU A 424 14.38 32.30 11.09
CA LEU A 424 13.25 32.79 11.87
C LEU A 424 13.49 32.59 13.38
N ASN A 425 13.01 33.55 14.18
CA ASN A 425 13.07 33.46 15.65
C ASN A 425 11.97 32.59 16.24
N SER A 426 10.91 32.33 15.46
CA SER A 426 9.78 31.53 15.87
C SER A 426 9.25 30.69 14.72
N VAL A 427 8.86 29.45 15.03
CA VAL A 427 8.41 28.47 14.03
C VAL A 427 7.09 27.83 14.41
N ALA A 428 6.33 27.42 13.41
CA ALA A 428 5.16 26.59 13.61
C ALA A 428 5.60 25.18 14.04
N SER A 429 4.73 24.47 14.75
CA SER A 429 4.98 23.08 15.10
C SER A 429 3.84 22.19 14.69
N TYR A 430 4.15 20.95 14.37
CA TYR A 430 3.16 19.91 14.13
C TYR A 430 3.53 18.64 14.88
N ASN A 431 2.56 17.76 15.10
CA ASN A 431 2.79 16.46 15.72
C ASN A 431 2.98 15.39 14.62
N ALA A 432 4.23 15.06 14.29
CA ALA A 432 4.55 14.07 13.25
C ALA A 432 3.95 12.68 13.49
N PRO A 433 4.01 12.08 14.70
CA PRO A 433 3.30 10.83 14.98
C PRO A 433 1.81 10.93 14.64
N LEU A 434 1.12 11.95 15.17
CA LEU A 434 -0.32 12.13 14.94
C LEU A 434 -0.63 12.28 13.45
N PHE A 435 0.16 13.06 12.72
CA PHE A 435 0.02 13.20 11.27
C PHE A 435 0.15 11.85 10.56
N LEU A 436 1.22 11.10 10.82
CA LEU A 436 1.45 9.82 10.16
C LEU A 436 0.34 8.81 10.46
N TYR A 437 -0.03 8.62 11.73
CA TYR A 437 -1.09 7.70 12.12
C TYR A 437 -2.44 8.09 11.52
N ALA A 438 -2.82 9.37 11.64
CA ALA A 438 -4.11 9.86 11.16
C ALA A 438 -4.18 9.80 9.62
N CYS A 439 -3.12 10.22 8.94
CA CYS A 439 -3.06 10.24 7.47
C CYS A 439 -3.12 8.83 6.90
N ILE A 440 -2.26 7.92 7.37
CA ILE A 440 -2.22 6.54 6.88
C ILE A 440 -3.57 5.86 7.12
N SER A 441 -4.13 6.01 8.33
CA SER A 441 -5.42 5.40 8.67
C SER A 441 -6.56 6.00 7.85
N ALA A 442 -6.62 7.32 7.70
CA ALA A 442 -7.71 7.99 6.98
C ALA A 442 -7.70 7.67 5.48
N ILE A 443 -6.53 7.65 4.84
CA ILE A 443 -6.40 7.22 3.43
C ILE A 443 -6.80 5.74 3.30
N THR A 444 -6.27 4.87 4.17
CA THR A 444 -6.57 3.44 4.14
C THR A 444 -8.07 3.19 4.31
N LEU A 445 -8.71 3.82 5.29
CA LEU A 445 -10.16 3.68 5.53
C LEU A 445 -11.00 4.26 4.37
N SER A 446 -10.51 5.30 3.70
CA SER A 446 -11.21 5.87 2.53
C SER A 446 -11.16 4.94 1.32
N PHE A 447 -10.18 4.04 1.22
CA PHE A 447 -10.01 3.15 0.06
C PHE A 447 -10.43 1.71 0.31
N CYS A 448 -10.25 1.21 1.53
CA CYS A 448 -10.56 -0.16 1.93
C CYS A 448 -12.07 -0.36 2.13
N SER A 449 -12.86 -0.01 1.11
CA SER A 449 -14.28 -0.33 1.04
C SER A 449 -14.54 -1.17 -0.21
N ASN A 450 -15.52 -2.07 -0.11
CA ASN A 450 -15.91 -2.89 -1.25
C ASN A 450 -16.49 -2.03 -2.39
N SER A 451 -17.22 -0.95 -2.05
CA SER A 451 -17.81 -0.07 -3.07
C SER A 451 -16.78 0.74 -3.85
N VAL A 452 -15.71 1.22 -3.19
CA VAL A 452 -14.61 1.93 -3.85
C VAL A 452 -13.83 0.96 -4.73
N PHE A 453 -13.59 -0.26 -4.24
CA PHE A 453 -12.92 -1.31 -5.01
C PHE A 453 -13.72 -1.69 -6.27
N GLN A 454 -15.03 -1.89 -6.14
CA GLN A 454 -15.94 -2.18 -7.26
C GLN A 454 -15.97 -1.03 -8.27
N THR A 455 -16.03 0.21 -7.80
CA THR A 455 -16.00 1.40 -8.67
C THR A 455 -14.68 1.49 -9.43
N ALA A 456 -13.56 1.22 -8.78
CA ALA A 456 -12.24 1.22 -9.41
C ALA A 456 -12.10 0.11 -10.46
N PHE A 457 -12.66 -1.07 -10.18
CA PHE A 457 -12.74 -2.19 -11.14
C PHE A 457 -13.57 -1.80 -12.37
N ASN A 458 -14.80 -1.31 -12.16
CA ASN A 458 -15.69 -0.89 -13.26
C ASN A 458 -15.02 0.17 -14.15
N LYS A 459 -14.38 1.18 -13.55
CA LYS A 459 -13.65 2.22 -14.29
C LYS A 459 -12.39 1.72 -15.01
N TYR A 460 -11.82 0.58 -14.60
CA TYR A 460 -10.70 -0.02 -15.31
C TYR A 460 -11.17 -0.55 -16.68
N TYR A 461 -12.29 -1.28 -16.68
CA TYR A 461 -12.88 -1.88 -17.87
C TYR A 461 -13.74 -0.92 -18.69
N ALA A 462 -14.18 0.21 -18.12
CA ALA A 462 -14.78 1.33 -18.87
C ALA A 462 -13.74 2.17 -19.66
N ALA A 463 -12.63 1.56 -20.10
CA ALA A 463 -11.60 2.23 -20.89
C ALA A 463 -12.13 2.59 -22.29
N THR A 464 -11.42 3.46 -23.01
CA THR A 464 -11.88 3.95 -24.33
C THR A 464 -11.90 2.79 -25.34
N PRO A 465 -13.07 2.41 -25.88
CA PRO A 465 -13.20 1.27 -26.77
C PRO A 465 -12.74 1.59 -28.20
N TYR A 466 -12.38 0.54 -28.94
CA TYR A 466 -12.23 0.61 -30.40
C TYR A 466 -13.56 0.24 -31.09
N LEU A 467 -14.18 -0.85 -30.63
CA LEU A 467 -15.49 -1.37 -31.06
C LEU A 467 -16.39 -1.56 -29.83
N THR A 468 -17.68 -1.34 -29.98
CA THR A 468 -18.67 -1.36 -28.89
C THR A 468 -19.80 -2.35 -29.15
N LEU A 469 -20.51 -2.70 -28.08
CA LEU A 469 -21.81 -3.36 -28.14
C LEU A 469 -22.92 -2.37 -27.76
N HIS A 470 -24.02 -2.35 -28.51
CA HIS A 470 -25.15 -1.49 -28.24
C HIS A 470 -26.17 -2.18 -27.32
N ILE A 471 -26.16 -1.87 -26.03
CA ILE A 471 -27.00 -2.53 -25.03
C ILE A 471 -27.76 -1.47 -24.23
N ASN A 472 -29.07 -1.69 -24.01
CA ASN A 472 -29.95 -0.76 -23.30
C ASN A 472 -29.94 0.68 -23.87
N GLY A 473 -29.85 0.81 -25.20
CA GLY A 473 -29.88 2.09 -25.89
C GLY A 473 -28.58 2.90 -25.83
N GLN A 474 -27.47 2.30 -25.37
CA GLN A 474 -26.16 2.94 -25.29
C GLN A 474 -25.05 1.99 -25.78
N ASP A 475 -23.96 2.59 -26.26
CA ASP A 475 -22.77 1.85 -26.70
C ASP A 475 -21.80 1.65 -25.53
N TRP A 476 -21.42 0.40 -25.29
CA TRP A 476 -20.55 0.03 -24.18
C TRP A 476 -19.26 -0.64 -24.66
N PRO A 477 -18.12 -0.41 -23.97
CA PRO A 477 -16.91 -1.19 -24.17
C PRO A 477 -17.12 -2.65 -23.74
N SER A 478 -16.50 -3.58 -24.48
CA SER A 478 -16.69 -5.03 -24.33
C SER A 478 -15.43 -5.82 -24.69
N GLY A 479 -14.22 -5.30 -24.45
CA GLY A 479 -12.97 -6.06 -24.68
C GLY A 479 -12.02 -5.50 -25.75
N SER A 480 -12.52 -4.72 -26.72
CA SER A 480 -11.67 -4.03 -27.70
C SER A 480 -11.35 -2.61 -27.26
N TYR A 481 -10.09 -2.32 -26.98
CA TYR A 481 -9.67 -1.03 -26.42
C TYR A 481 -8.60 -0.36 -27.26
N THR A 482 -8.59 0.97 -27.20
CA THR A 482 -7.53 1.77 -27.82
C THR A 482 -6.24 1.69 -27.00
N VAL A 483 -5.10 1.98 -27.65
CA VAL A 483 -3.78 2.03 -27.00
C VAL A 483 -3.68 3.10 -25.91
N ALA A 484 -4.60 4.08 -25.86
CA ALA A 484 -4.68 5.07 -24.81
C ALA A 484 -4.93 4.39 -23.44
N GLY A 485 -5.71 3.31 -23.43
CA GLY A 485 -5.99 2.52 -22.23
C GLY A 485 -6.81 3.27 -21.19
N THR A 486 -6.53 3.00 -19.91
CA THR A 486 -7.28 3.59 -18.77
C THR A 486 -6.41 4.54 -17.95
N PRO A 487 -6.98 5.61 -17.37
CA PRO A 487 -6.28 6.45 -16.41
C PRO A 487 -5.83 5.66 -15.17
N SER A 488 -4.70 6.06 -14.57
CA SER A 488 -4.22 5.48 -13.32
C SER A 488 -5.24 5.68 -12.19
N VAL A 489 -5.38 4.68 -11.33
CA VAL A 489 -6.27 4.73 -10.14
C VAL A 489 -6.04 5.97 -9.26
N VAL A 490 -4.81 6.49 -9.19
CA VAL A 490 -4.48 7.69 -8.40
C VAL A 490 -5.24 8.93 -8.90
N THR A 491 -5.41 9.06 -10.22
CA THR A 491 -6.15 10.18 -10.81
C THR A 491 -7.62 10.15 -10.41
N GLN A 492 -8.19 8.95 -10.29
CA GLN A 492 -9.58 8.74 -9.91
C GLN A 492 -9.81 8.99 -8.41
N LEU A 493 -8.83 8.62 -7.57
CA LEU A 493 -8.93 8.71 -6.10
C LEU A 493 -8.25 9.96 -5.52
N THR A 494 -7.87 10.94 -6.36
CA THR A 494 -7.18 12.15 -5.92
C THR A 494 -7.89 12.88 -4.76
N PRO A 495 -9.21 13.11 -4.78
CA PRO A 495 -9.90 13.76 -3.65
C PRO A 495 -9.74 12.99 -2.34
N SER A 496 -9.87 11.65 -2.43
CA SER A 496 -9.73 10.72 -1.31
C SER A 496 -8.28 10.53 -0.83
N ILE A 497 -7.28 11.09 -1.54
CA ILE A 497 -5.90 11.21 -1.08
C ILE A 497 -5.71 12.59 -0.43
N VAL A 498 -6.00 13.64 -1.19
CA VAL A 498 -5.64 15.02 -0.83
C VAL A 498 -6.38 15.47 0.42
N GLN A 499 -7.68 15.16 0.54
CA GLN A 499 -8.47 15.58 1.69
C GLN A 499 -7.96 14.95 3.00
N PRO A 500 -7.79 13.61 3.12
CA PRO A 500 -7.19 13.02 4.32
C PRO A 500 -5.80 13.55 4.66
N VAL A 501 -4.94 13.76 3.65
CA VAL A 501 -3.59 14.33 3.85
C VAL A 501 -3.67 15.71 4.48
N VAL A 502 -4.45 16.61 3.88
CA VAL A 502 -4.58 18.00 4.33
C VAL A 502 -5.23 18.06 5.72
N VAL A 503 -6.35 17.35 5.93
CA VAL A 503 -7.05 17.35 7.22
C VAL A 503 -6.16 16.78 8.33
N SER A 504 -5.44 15.69 8.08
CA SER A 504 -4.53 15.10 9.06
C SER A 504 -3.35 16.02 9.38
N PHE A 505 -2.80 16.71 8.37
CA PHE A 505 -1.69 17.64 8.57
C PHE A 505 -2.11 18.88 9.35
N VAL A 506 -3.23 19.50 8.97
CA VAL A 506 -3.80 20.65 9.69
C VAL A 506 -4.17 20.25 11.12
N GLY A 507 -4.81 19.09 11.31
CA GLY A 507 -5.12 18.55 12.63
C GLY A 507 -3.87 18.36 13.49
N ALA A 508 -2.77 17.86 12.91
CA ALA A 508 -1.49 17.70 13.59
C ALA A 508 -0.86 19.04 14.01
N ILE A 509 -1.04 20.11 13.22
CA ILE A 509 -0.64 21.48 13.58
C ILE A 509 -1.52 21.98 14.73
N VAL A 510 -2.85 21.92 14.59
CA VAL A 510 -3.81 22.41 15.59
C VAL A 510 -3.58 21.77 16.95
N VAL A 511 -3.45 20.44 17.02
CA VAL A 511 -3.19 19.74 18.28
C VAL A 511 -1.85 20.19 18.89
N SER A 512 -0.81 20.34 18.07
CA SER A 512 0.50 20.81 18.56
C SER A 512 0.43 22.23 19.10
N THR A 513 -0.28 23.13 18.40
CA THR A 513 -0.54 24.50 18.85
C THR A 513 -1.36 24.54 20.14
N LEU A 514 -2.41 23.73 20.28
CA LEU A 514 -3.20 23.65 21.51
C LEU A 514 -2.37 23.20 22.71
N ILE A 515 -1.55 22.15 22.53
CA ILE A 515 -0.61 21.68 23.56
C ILE A 515 0.33 22.83 23.98
N ARG A 516 0.79 23.64 23.03
CA ARG A 516 1.67 24.78 23.31
C ARG A 516 0.97 25.92 24.04
N VAL A 517 -0.23 26.30 23.62
CA VAL A 517 -1.00 27.34 24.29
C VAL A 517 -1.30 26.94 25.73
N VAL A 518 -1.65 25.68 25.97
CA VAL A 518 -1.90 25.16 27.33
C VAL A 518 -0.62 25.14 28.16
N LYS A 519 0.48 24.61 27.63
CA LYS A 519 1.70 24.33 28.41
C LYS A 519 2.70 25.49 28.49
N TYR A 520 2.88 26.21 27.39
CA TYR A 520 3.92 27.25 27.24
C TYR A 520 3.34 28.65 27.03
N LYS A 521 2.00 28.80 26.99
CA LYS A 521 1.31 30.09 26.80
C LYS A 521 1.75 30.83 25.53
N SER A 522 2.16 30.09 24.51
CA SER A 522 2.60 30.61 23.21
C SER A 522 2.00 29.77 22.08
N VAL A 523 1.72 30.41 20.95
CA VAL A 523 1.25 29.76 19.71
C VAL A 523 2.41 29.18 18.91
N LEU A 524 3.52 29.92 18.84
CA LEU A 524 4.73 29.55 18.08
C LEU A 524 5.85 29.06 19.01
N MET A 525 6.76 28.25 18.46
CA MET A 525 7.98 27.83 19.16
C MET A 525 9.03 28.91 19.12
N ASN A 526 9.56 29.30 20.27
CA ASN A 526 10.66 30.25 20.33
C ASN A 526 12.02 29.52 20.22
N LEU A 527 12.80 29.83 19.19
CA LEU A 527 14.10 29.21 18.90
C LEU A 527 15.31 30.05 19.36
N SER A 528 15.10 31.13 20.12
CA SER A 528 16.16 32.05 20.56
C SER A 528 17.29 31.33 21.31
N TRP A 529 16.97 30.34 22.14
CA TRP A 529 17.98 29.60 22.88
C TRP A 529 18.82 28.65 22.00
N CYS A 530 18.30 28.22 20.85
CA CYS A 530 19.08 27.40 19.91
C CYS A 530 20.27 28.18 19.36
N LYS A 531 20.19 29.53 19.32
CA LYS A 531 21.28 30.41 18.90
C LYS A 531 22.40 30.54 19.93
N THR A 532 22.13 30.24 21.21
CA THR A 532 23.11 30.36 22.30
C THR A 532 23.74 29.02 22.68
N ASN A 533 23.22 27.92 22.15
CA ASN A 533 23.71 26.57 22.41
C ASN A 533 24.78 26.15 21.40
N SER A 534 25.98 25.78 21.87
CA SER A 534 27.12 25.48 20.99
C SER A 534 26.90 24.28 20.06
N PHE A 535 26.04 23.33 20.42
CA PHE A 535 25.70 22.21 19.53
C PHE A 535 24.67 22.62 18.48
N LEU A 536 23.58 23.27 18.88
CA LEU A 536 22.49 23.68 17.97
C LEU A 536 22.88 24.82 17.03
N THR A 537 23.96 25.56 17.30
CA THR A 537 24.53 26.49 16.31
C THR A 537 25.24 25.76 15.16
N HIS A 538 25.68 24.53 15.39
CA HIS A 538 26.34 23.69 14.39
C HIS A 538 25.38 22.67 13.76
N ALA A 539 24.44 22.13 14.52
CA ALA A 539 23.36 21.31 14.00
C ALA A 539 22.32 22.22 13.32
N VAL A 540 21.98 21.97 12.05
CA VAL A 540 20.99 22.78 11.33
C VAL A 540 19.65 22.74 12.09
N VAL A 541 19.16 23.91 12.51
CA VAL A 541 17.88 24.11 13.23
C VAL A 541 16.75 24.32 12.21
N PRO A 542 15.51 23.88 12.47
CA PRO A 542 14.36 24.12 11.58
C PRO A 542 14.02 25.61 11.47
N ASN A 543 13.44 25.99 10.33
CA ASN A 543 13.21 27.39 9.98
C ASN A 543 11.74 27.77 9.83
N PHE A 544 10.84 26.85 9.45
CA PHE A 544 9.43 27.20 9.19
C PHE A 544 8.46 26.42 10.06
N ILE A 545 8.49 25.10 9.95
CA ILE A 545 7.54 24.20 10.59
C ILE A 545 8.29 22.96 11.05
N THR A 546 8.11 22.53 12.30
CA THR A 546 8.90 21.40 12.80
C THR A 546 8.13 20.50 13.74
N SER A 547 8.47 19.20 13.71
CA SER A 547 8.00 18.23 14.70
C SER A 547 8.94 18.09 15.89
N LEU A 548 10.10 18.74 15.85
CA LEU A 548 11.13 18.59 16.86
C LEU A 548 10.75 19.38 18.12
N PRO A 549 10.85 18.77 19.31
CA PRO A 549 10.55 19.45 20.56
C PRO A 549 11.74 20.33 20.99
N LEU A 550 11.98 21.44 20.29
CA LEU A 550 13.10 22.37 20.55
C LEU A 550 12.76 23.45 21.58
N GLU A 551 11.87 23.15 22.53
CA GLU A 551 11.57 24.06 23.63
C GLU A 551 12.73 24.18 24.61
N GLN A 552 12.84 25.32 25.29
CA GLN A 552 13.84 25.55 26.33
C GLN A 552 13.74 24.53 27.48
N SER A 553 12.55 23.95 27.71
CA SER A 553 12.35 22.85 28.68
C SER A 553 13.15 21.58 28.35
N ASN A 554 13.61 21.45 27.11
CA ASN A 554 14.44 20.33 26.65
C ASN A 554 15.94 20.65 26.70
N ALA A 555 16.33 21.81 27.23
CA ALA A 555 17.70 22.09 27.62
C ALA A 555 17.97 21.71 29.08
N ILE A 556 19.24 21.54 29.44
CA ILE A 556 19.73 21.43 30.82
C ILE A 556 20.39 22.78 31.15
N LYS A 557 19.90 23.44 32.21
CA LYS A 557 20.50 24.69 32.69
C LYS A 557 21.55 24.37 33.75
N ILE A 558 22.82 24.69 33.48
CA ILE A 558 23.91 24.59 34.47
C ILE A 558 24.52 25.99 34.60
N GLY A 559 24.30 26.62 35.76
CA GLY A 559 24.61 28.04 35.96
C GLY A 559 23.83 28.94 34.99
N ASN A 560 24.55 29.83 34.29
CA ASN A 560 23.98 30.75 33.30
C ASN A 560 23.97 30.19 31.86
N LYS A 561 24.40 28.94 31.65
CA LYS A 561 24.49 28.33 30.32
C LYS A 561 23.47 27.21 30.15
N MET A 562 23.00 27.04 28.92
CA MET A 562 22.02 26.01 28.55
C MET A 562 22.64 24.99 27.60
N TYR A 563 22.56 23.73 28.00
CA TYR A 563 23.13 22.58 27.32
C TYR A 563 22.03 21.72 26.69
N CYS A 564 22.34 21.07 25.57
CA CYS A 564 21.37 20.25 24.84
C CYS A 564 21.31 18.85 25.48
N LYS A 565 20.11 18.38 25.86
CA LYS A 565 19.93 17.03 26.41
C LYS A 565 20.38 15.97 25.41
N PRO A 566 21.00 14.85 25.84
CA PRO A 566 21.32 13.74 24.94
C PRO A 566 20.13 13.23 24.12
N SER A 567 18.93 13.19 24.70
CA SER A 567 17.70 12.81 23.97
C SER A 567 17.32 13.79 22.86
N THR A 568 17.65 15.07 23.02
CA THR A 568 17.45 16.09 21.98
C THR A 568 18.52 15.97 20.90
N GLN A 569 19.76 15.63 21.24
CA GLN A 569 20.80 15.31 20.24
C GLN A 569 20.40 14.09 19.38
N ALA A 570 19.83 13.06 20.02
CA ALA A 570 19.28 11.88 19.33
C ALA A 570 18.09 12.21 18.41
N LEU A 571 17.16 13.08 18.85
CA LEU A 571 16.09 13.60 17.99
C LEU A 571 16.64 14.36 16.78
N MET A 572 17.70 15.14 16.99
CA MET A 572 18.40 15.87 15.92
C MET A 572 19.18 14.95 14.96
N GLY A 573 19.21 13.64 15.20
CA GLY A 573 19.85 12.65 14.32
C GLY A 573 21.32 12.39 14.65
N TYR A 574 21.74 12.63 15.89
CA TYR A 574 23.11 12.41 16.34
C TYR A 574 23.20 11.40 17.48
N ALA A 575 24.32 10.70 17.57
CA ALA A 575 24.63 9.76 18.65
C ALA A 575 25.99 10.08 19.28
N THR A 576 26.19 9.64 20.51
CA THR A 576 27.44 9.81 21.25
C THR A 576 28.12 8.47 21.45
N VAL A 577 29.44 8.42 21.17
CA VAL A 577 30.27 7.23 21.34
C VAL A 577 31.53 7.56 22.16
N VAL A 578 32.05 6.56 22.87
CA VAL A 578 33.26 6.63 23.69
C VAL A 578 34.20 5.51 23.29
N THR A 579 35.51 5.74 23.37
CA THR A 579 36.50 4.69 23.13
C THR A 579 36.42 3.61 24.20
N ASN A 580 36.30 2.35 23.80
CA ASN A 580 36.45 1.21 24.71
C ASN A 580 37.93 1.11 25.11
N GLU A 581 38.22 1.43 26.37
CA GLU A 581 39.51 1.09 26.96
C GLU A 581 39.51 -0.42 27.26
N THR A 582 39.80 -1.25 26.25
CA THR A 582 40.20 -2.64 26.51
C THR A 582 41.54 -2.62 27.22
N GLY A 583 41.59 -3.21 28.42
CA GLY A 583 42.72 -3.15 29.35
C GLY A 583 44.08 -3.44 28.73
N SER A 584 44.87 -2.38 28.55
CA SER A 584 46.32 -2.44 28.33
C SER A 584 47.03 -1.35 29.12
N ALA A 585 46.57 -1.12 30.36
CA ALA A 585 47.31 -0.41 31.39
C ALA A 585 47.89 -1.43 32.38
N VAL A 586 48.69 -2.37 31.88
CA VAL A 586 49.65 -3.10 32.73
C VAL A 586 51.00 -3.08 32.01
N ALA A 587 51.93 -2.37 32.63
CA ALA A 587 53.38 -2.41 32.42
C ALA A 587 53.93 -1.97 31.05
N SER A 588 54.09 -0.66 30.89
CA SER A 588 55.38 -0.13 30.45
C SER A 588 55.74 1.04 31.36
N GLY A 589 56.47 0.71 32.41
CA GLY A 589 57.09 1.70 33.27
C GLY A 589 58.17 2.42 32.48
N ASN A 590 58.02 3.73 32.33
CA ASN A 590 59.10 4.68 32.49
C ASN A 590 58.53 6.10 32.55
N GLY A 591 58.61 6.68 33.75
CA GLY A 591 58.90 8.10 33.96
C GLY A 591 57.82 9.14 33.67
N VAL A 592 57.34 9.76 34.77
CA VAL A 592 57.04 11.20 34.89
C VAL A 592 55.68 11.69 34.33
N ASP A 593 54.68 11.86 35.22
CA ASP A 593 54.21 13.16 35.71
C ASP A 593 52.88 13.03 36.48
N GLU A 594 52.94 13.25 37.80
CA GLU A 594 51.85 13.03 38.77
C GLU A 594 50.86 14.22 38.87
N LYS A 595 50.59 14.93 37.76
CA LYS A 595 49.72 16.13 37.76
C LYS A 595 48.68 16.23 36.64
N LYS A 596 48.16 15.11 36.15
CA LYS A 596 46.90 15.11 35.39
C LYS A 596 45.90 14.18 36.06
N LYS A 597 44.86 14.76 36.67
CA LYS A 597 43.59 14.05 36.92
C LYS A 597 43.23 13.31 35.63
N PRO A 598 42.83 12.03 35.67
CA PRO A 598 42.37 11.35 34.47
C PRO A 598 41.15 12.11 33.94
N THR A 599 41.35 12.89 32.88
CA THR A 599 40.27 13.53 32.13
C THR A 599 39.43 12.40 31.57
N ALA A 600 38.16 12.33 32.00
CA ALA A 600 37.22 11.36 31.46
C ALA A 600 37.28 11.38 29.93
N PRO A 601 37.31 10.21 29.27
CA PRO A 601 37.50 10.13 27.83
C PRO A 601 36.45 10.98 27.11
N PRO A 602 36.84 11.76 26.09
CA PRO A 602 35.95 12.69 25.42
C PRO A 602 34.81 11.92 24.72
N ASN A 603 33.58 12.40 24.84
CA ASN A 603 32.45 11.83 24.12
C ASN A 603 32.45 12.34 22.68
N HIS A 604 32.58 11.46 21.71
CA HIS A 604 32.56 11.81 20.29
C HIS A 604 31.11 11.83 19.78
N VAL A 605 30.72 12.91 19.10
CA VAL A 605 29.40 13.05 18.49
C VAL A 605 29.46 12.67 17.01
N ILE A 606 28.60 11.76 16.59
CA ILE A 606 28.50 11.25 15.22
C ILE A 606 27.05 11.28 14.72
N SER A 607 26.84 11.12 13.42
CA SER A 607 25.51 10.90 12.86
C SER A 607 24.91 9.59 13.36
N ILE A 608 23.60 9.55 13.61
CA ILE A 608 22.89 8.32 13.99
C ILE A 608 23.04 7.22 12.93
N TYR A 609 23.17 7.58 11.65
CA TYR A 609 23.43 6.63 10.56
C TYR A 609 24.80 5.94 10.67
N ALA A 610 25.78 6.60 11.29
CA ALA A 610 27.11 6.06 11.47
C ALA A 610 27.23 5.18 12.73
N LEU A 611 26.23 5.16 13.62
CA LEU A 611 26.35 4.55 14.94
C LEU A 611 26.73 3.06 14.89
N VAL A 612 25.91 2.24 14.26
CA VAL A 612 26.15 0.79 14.13
C VAL A 612 27.43 0.50 13.33
N PRO A 613 27.64 1.07 12.13
CA PRO A 613 28.85 0.72 11.37
C PRO A 613 30.14 1.26 11.99
N ALA A 614 30.10 2.35 12.77
CA ALA A 614 31.26 2.83 13.52
C ALA A 614 31.63 1.92 14.69
N MET A 615 30.64 1.26 15.32
CA MET A 615 30.88 0.32 16.41
C MET A 615 31.39 -1.04 15.93
N PHE A 616 30.88 -1.54 14.79
CA PHE A 616 31.06 -2.95 14.40
C PHE A 616 31.88 -3.17 13.12
N VAL A 617 32.07 -2.17 12.25
CA VAL A 617 32.66 -2.39 10.92
C VAL A 617 33.95 -1.57 10.72
N VAL A 618 33.85 -0.25 10.51
CA VAL A 618 35.01 0.61 10.19
C VAL A 618 34.84 2.02 10.76
N PRO A 619 35.20 2.26 12.05
CA PRO A 619 35.02 3.57 12.68
C PRO A 619 35.72 4.71 11.93
N HIS A 620 36.94 4.47 11.44
CA HIS A 620 37.80 5.48 10.81
C HIS A 620 37.30 6.06 9.47
N VAL A 621 36.23 5.50 8.90
CA VAL A 621 35.59 6.01 7.68
C VAL A 621 34.57 7.10 8.02
N PHE A 622 34.05 7.11 9.26
CA PHE A 622 32.97 8.00 9.65
C PHE A 622 33.49 9.30 10.25
N LYS A 623 32.93 10.41 9.77
CA LYS A 623 33.23 11.76 10.24
C LYS A 623 32.69 11.98 11.65
N GLN A 624 33.53 12.56 12.49
CA GLN A 624 33.13 13.10 13.78
C GLN A 624 32.61 14.53 13.61
N VAL A 625 31.47 14.82 14.21
CA VAL A 625 30.84 16.16 14.18
C VAL A 625 31.47 17.08 15.24
N GLY A 626 31.83 16.53 16.39
CA GLY A 626 32.53 17.25 17.47
C GLY A 626 32.79 16.38 18.69
N THR A 627 33.45 16.93 19.71
CA THR A 627 33.62 16.31 21.03
C THR A 627 32.75 17.02 22.06
N ILE A 628 32.29 16.29 23.06
CA ILE A 628 31.69 16.84 24.28
C ILE A 628 32.64 16.57 25.44
N GLU A 629 33.21 17.64 25.98
CA GLU A 629 34.06 17.63 27.17
C GLU A 629 33.45 18.57 28.21
N HIS A 630 33.31 18.12 29.46
CA HIS A 630 32.71 18.92 30.54
C HIS A 630 31.34 19.54 30.15
N ASN A 631 30.48 18.76 29.47
CA ASN A 631 29.19 19.17 28.92
C ASN A 631 29.23 20.25 27.82
N LYS A 632 30.41 20.72 27.40
CA LYS A 632 30.56 21.69 26.32
C LYS A 632 30.85 20.98 25.00
N PHE A 633 30.04 21.25 23.98
CA PHE A 633 30.29 20.78 22.62
C PHE A 633 31.32 21.66 21.93
N THR A 634 32.34 21.02 21.36
CA THR A 634 33.39 21.63 20.53
C THR A 634 33.33 21.01 19.13
N PRO A 635 33.13 21.80 18.06
CA PRO A 635 33.05 21.28 16.70
C PRO A 635 34.38 20.69 16.25
N SER A 636 34.33 19.58 15.53
CA SER A 636 35.51 18.99 14.89
C SER A 636 35.72 19.60 13.51
N LYS A 637 36.97 19.95 13.16
CA LYS A 637 37.33 20.38 11.80
C LYS A 637 37.60 19.16 10.93
N ASN A 638 36.55 18.52 10.42
CA ASN A 638 36.62 17.40 9.46
C ASN A 638 37.46 16.19 9.91
N ALA A 639 37.55 15.91 11.22
CA ALA A 639 38.22 14.70 11.68
C ALA A 639 37.31 13.47 11.55
N ASN A 640 37.88 12.34 11.16
CA ASN A 640 37.22 11.04 11.28
C ASN A 640 37.42 10.48 12.69
N LEU A 641 36.62 9.48 13.07
CA LEU A 641 36.89 8.70 14.28
C LEU A 641 38.25 7.97 14.15
N ASP A 642 38.88 7.69 15.29
CA ASP A 642 40.11 6.89 15.31
C ASP A 642 39.84 5.42 14.94
N LYS A 643 40.89 4.64 14.67
CA LYS A 643 40.78 3.19 14.43
C LYS A 643 40.42 2.35 15.68
N ARG A 644 40.09 2.99 16.80
CA ARG A 644 39.80 2.33 18.08
C ARG A 644 38.38 1.74 18.08
N ARG A 645 38.13 0.81 19.00
CA ARG A 645 36.76 0.32 19.23
C ARG A 645 35.98 1.36 20.02
N PHE A 646 34.75 1.61 19.60
CA PHE A 646 33.85 2.54 20.27
C PHE A 646 32.65 1.80 20.84
N ALA A 647 32.13 2.29 21.96
CA ALA A 647 30.83 1.92 22.50
C ALA A 647 29.89 3.13 22.51
N HIS A 648 28.61 2.88 22.28
CA HIS A 648 27.57 3.89 22.44
C HIS A 648 27.49 4.32 23.92
N THR A 649 27.42 5.62 24.17
CA THR A 649 27.16 6.18 25.49
C THR A 649 25.84 6.93 25.50
N ARG A 650 25.13 6.89 26.63
CA ARG A 650 23.89 7.66 26.87
C ARG A 650 24.15 9.17 27.03
N GLY A 651 25.42 9.60 27.00
CA GLY A 651 25.90 10.99 27.06
C GLY A 651 26.54 11.35 28.41
N ALA A 652 27.30 12.45 28.47
CA ALA A 652 27.99 12.94 29.70
C ALA A 652 27.05 13.49 30.80
N CYS A 653 25.74 13.51 30.55
CA CYS A 653 24.74 13.96 31.50
C CYS A 653 24.01 12.76 32.11
N VAL A 654 24.75 11.90 32.80
CA VAL A 654 24.18 11.06 33.87
C VAL A 654 24.76 11.64 35.15
N VAL A 655 23.97 12.48 35.82
CA VAL A 655 24.24 12.94 37.20
C VAL A 655 23.32 12.17 38.12
#